data_AF-A0A6I9S034-F1
#
_entry.id   AF-A0A6I9S034-F1
#
_cell.length_a   1.000
_cell.length_b   1.000
_cell.length_c   1.000
_cell.angle_alpha   90.00
_cell.angle_beta   90.00
_cell.angle_gamma   90.00
#
_symmetry.space_group_name_H-M   'P 1'
#
loop_
_entity.id
_entity.type
_entity.pdbx_description
1 polymer ?
#
loop_
_entity_poly.entity_id
_entity_poly.type
_entity_poly.pdbx_seq_one_letter_code
_entity_poly.pdbx_strand_id
1 'polypeptide(L)'
;MALYVLPSLFPFTKPPSPLLSLHRVFLVPSVTGSDSNSQVRITDDLSGGSSKPQSYKSRVLCGRERSALVSETPASQNLDCSSQNDILGDIDRTIALKRPHLGLTGHRSLNAISEYESEQRLDHQPLVSSSKLDNGIGSRAQVIEPEFKTTLAELMDESRVRPVSLYGDLEVLITGIQNDSRKVTPGDLFVCCLGCKTDGHLYLMDAVSRGAIAVVASKDVNLDEIQGCRALVMVENTDSILPVLAATFYKHPSKRMSVIGITGTNGKTTTSHLVKAIFEAMSLRTGMLGTIGYYIHGDTQLEAPNTTPDAVMVQKLMAKMVHSVTEAAVMEVSSHGLALGRCDEIDFNIAVFTNLTRDHFDFHRTEEEYRNSKAKLFSRMVDPKSHHKIVNIDDPNAPFFVAQGNPDVPVLTFAMENEDADVFPLKFELSLFKTQVLIITPKGILEITTGLIGRHNVYNILAAVTVGIAVGVPLEAIVRGIERVEGVSGRCELIGEGHPFGVIVDFAHTPDALSRILDTVRELGARRIITVFGCAGESDRGKRSMMTKIATDKSEVVFLTSDNPKTEHPLDILDDMLAGVGWTMQDYVQYGKSGCCPPLPNGHKLFVHDIRRVAIRAAVAMAEKGDIVVVAGRGHETYQLVGNKKKHIDDREECREALHYVDQLRRAGMDQRIPMVVMRESLMSFHKDMEAWYAPTEQMDTSCILAVP
;
A
#
# COMPACT_ATOMS: atom_id res chain seq x y z
N MET A 1 33.16 -52.51 -34.76
CA MET A 1 33.30 -51.59 -33.60
C MET A 1 32.08 -51.80 -32.70
N ALA A 2 32.02 -52.94 -32.01
CA ALA A 2 32.24 -53.06 -30.55
C ALA A 2 31.15 -52.32 -29.75
N LEU A 3 29.93 -52.88 -29.67
CA LEU A 3 29.39 -53.80 -28.62
C LEU A 3 29.05 -53.04 -27.30
N TYR A 4 27.93 -53.15 -26.56
CA TYR A 4 26.79 -54.10 -26.42
C TYR A 4 25.73 -53.41 -25.48
N VAL A 5 24.41 -53.43 -25.73
CA VAL A 5 23.34 -54.36 -25.21
C VAL A 5 22.45 -53.81 -24.06
N LEU A 6 21.14 -53.63 -24.35
CA LEU A 6 19.95 -53.60 -23.44
C LEU A 6 19.56 -55.06 -23.02
N PRO A 7 18.49 -55.45 -22.24
CA PRO A 7 17.29 -54.75 -21.71
C PRO A 7 16.73 -55.26 -20.33
N SER A 8 15.49 -54.85 -19.98
CA SER A 8 14.37 -55.55 -19.24
C SER A 8 13.81 -54.75 -18.04
N LEU A 9 12.52 -54.42 -17.82
CA LEU A 9 11.13 -54.87 -18.11
C LEU A 9 10.38 -55.42 -16.85
N PHE A 10 9.47 -54.59 -16.28
CA PHE A 10 8.11 -54.84 -15.67
C PHE A 10 7.88 -55.92 -14.57
N PRO A 11 6.69 -56.03 -13.87
CA PRO A 11 5.35 -55.41 -14.08
C PRO A 11 4.50 -54.93 -12.85
N PHE A 12 3.39 -54.24 -13.19
CA PHE A 12 2.03 -54.13 -12.58
C PHE A 12 1.69 -54.78 -11.22
N THR A 13 0.87 -54.07 -10.39
CA THR A 13 -0.49 -54.49 -9.96
C THR A 13 -1.27 -53.38 -9.19
N LYS A 14 -2.55 -53.18 -9.54
CA LYS A 14 -3.70 -52.63 -8.76
C LYS A 14 -4.84 -53.67 -8.90
N PRO A 15 -5.96 -53.63 -8.14
CA PRO A 15 -6.26 -53.25 -6.75
C PRO A 15 -6.91 -54.46 -6.00
N PRO A 16 -7.56 -54.28 -4.82
CA PRO A 16 -9.03 -54.25 -4.87
C PRO A 16 -9.71 -53.35 -3.81
N SER A 17 -10.92 -52.87 -4.14
CA SER A 17 -12.02 -52.60 -3.21
C SER A 17 -13.01 -53.76 -3.27
N PRO A 18 -13.78 -54.06 -2.20
CA PRO A 18 -15.18 -53.60 -2.20
C PRO A 18 -15.81 -53.30 -0.81
N LEU A 19 -16.82 -52.42 -0.85
CA LEU A 19 -18.11 -52.41 -0.13
C LEU A 19 -18.18 -52.80 1.36
N LEU A 20 -18.66 -51.86 2.20
CA LEU A 20 -19.88 -52.06 3.00
C LEU A 20 -20.39 -50.75 3.61
N SER A 21 -21.64 -50.45 3.25
CA SER A 21 -22.58 -49.55 3.94
C SER A 21 -22.90 -50.03 5.35
N LEU A 22 -23.10 -49.13 6.33
CA LEU A 22 -24.25 -49.19 7.24
C LEU A 22 -24.38 -47.96 8.15
N HIS A 23 -25.65 -47.67 8.42
CA HIS A 23 -26.26 -46.58 9.16
C HIS A 23 -25.91 -46.46 10.65
N ARG A 24 -26.10 -45.22 11.15
CA ARG A 24 -26.67 -44.77 12.45
C ARG A 24 -26.00 -45.33 13.73
N VAL A 25 -25.78 -44.55 14.76
CA VAL A 25 -26.82 -44.17 15.74
C VAL A 25 -26.23 -43.14 16.73
N PHE A 26 -27.05 -42.14 17.04
CA PHE A 26 -26.96 -41.21 18.17
C PHE A 26 -26.79 -41.92 19.53
N LEU A 27 -25.96 -41.38 20.42
CA LEU A 27 -26.13 -41.58 21.86
C LEU A 27 -25.74 -40.30 22.62
N VAL A 28 -26.78 -39.60 23.07
CA VAL A 28 -26.78 -38.77 24.28
C VAL A 28 -26.91 -39.73 25.48
N PRO A 29 -26.35 -39.40 26.65
CA PRO A 29 -27.24 -39.31 27.80
C PRO A 29 -26.99 -38.08 28.69
N SER A 30 -28.11 -37.62 29.22
CA SER A 30 -28.33 -36.56 30.19
C SER A 30 -28.15 -37.03 31.64
N VAL A 31 -27.63 -36.10 32.47
CA VAL A 31 -28.06 -35.70 33.83
C VAL A 31 -28.09 -36.73 34.97
N THR A 32 -27.31 -36.44 36.03
CA THR A 32 -27.62 -36.36 37.50
C THR A 32 -26.25 -36.20 38.20
N GLY A 33 -25.94 -35.43 39.24
CA GLY A 33 -26.68 -34.78 40.32
C GLY A 33 -25.86 -34.94 41.62
N SER A 34 -25.68 -33.84 42.36
CA SER A 34 -25.30 -33.68 43.79
C SER A 34 -23.89 -34.01 44.34
N ASP A 35 -23.30 -32.94 44.91
CA ASP A 35 -22.69 -32.78 46.25
C ASP A 35 -21.45 -33.57 46.71
N SER A 36 -20.38 -32.84 47.04
CA SER A 36 -19.98 -32.59 48.45
C SER A 36 -18.68 -31.80 48.63
N ASN A 37 -18.79 -30.73 49.43
CA ASN A 37 -17.85 -30.15 50.39
C ASN A 37 -16.34 -30.48 50.36
N SER A 38 -15.53 -29.42 50.35
CA SER A 38 -14.50 -29.22 51.38
C SER A 38 -14.27 -27.73 51.69
N GLN A 39 -14.22 -27.44 52.99
CA GLN A 39 -14.11 -26.13 53.65
C GLN A 39 -12.67 -25.60 53.66
N VAL A 40 -12.51 -24.29 53.91
CA VAL A 40 -11.77 -23.65 55.04
C VAL A 40 -11.53 -22.16 54.68
N ARG A 41 -12.34 -21.23 55.22
CA ARG A 41 -12.04 -20.20 56.27
C ARG A 41 -10.79 -19.33 55.99
N ILE A 42 -10.96 -18.06 55.61
CA ILE A 42 -11.20 -16.83 56.42
C ILE A 42 -10.10 -16.53 57.45
N THR A 43 -9.42 -15.40 57.25
CA THR A 43 -9.15 -14.38 58.29
C THR A 43 -9.14 -13.00 57.65
N ASP A 44 -10.02 -12.13 58.14
CA ASP A 44 -10.02 -10.68 57.98
C ASP A 44 -8.84 -10.04 58.74
N ASP A 45 -8.42 -8.84 58.31
CA ASP A 45 -8.01 -7.81 59.27
C ASP A 45 -8.29 -6.38 58.76
N LEU A 46 -8.56 -5.52 59.73
CA LEU A 46 -9.35 -4.29 59.67
C LEU A 46 -8.56 -2.97 59.58
N SER A 47 -9.33 -1.90 59.36
CA SER A 47 -9.13 -0.48 59.72
C SER A 47 -8.42 0.42 58.68
N GLY A 48 -8.87 1.65 58.36
CA GLY A 48 -9.98 2.50 58.82
C GLY A 48 -9.69 3.96 58.42
N GLY A 49 -10.72 4.82 58.24
CA GLY A 49 -10.51 6.28 58.32
C GLY A 49 -11.21 7.20 57.30
N SER A 50 -12.52 7.40 57.48
CA SER A 50 -13.37 8.60 57.22
C SER A 50 -12.85 9.90 56.53
N SER A 51 -13.68 10.49 55.65
CA SER A 51 -14.34 11.82 55.90
C SER A 51 -15.40 12.23 54.85
N LYS A 52 -16.68 12.11 55.27
CA LYS A 52 -17.88 12.98 55.13
C LYS A 52 -18.38 13.67 53.81
N PRO A 53 -19.71 13.99 53.76
CA PRO A 53 -20.54 14.11 52.55
C PRO A 53 -21.44 15.38 52.46
N GLN A 54 -22.39 15.37 51.49
CA GLN A 54 -23.70 16.08 51.40
C GLN A 54 -23.82 17.44 50.66
N SER A 55 -24.67 17.47 49.63
CA SER A 55 -26.02 18.11 49.64
C SER A 55 -26.79 17.71 48.34
N TYR A 56 -27.94 17.04 48.37
CA TYR A 56 -29.33 17.50 48.61
C TYR A 56 -29.85 18.58 47.62
N LYS A 57 -30.76 18.20 46.71
CA LYS A 57 -32.21 18.41 46.89
C LYS A 57 -33.05 17.83 45.76
N SER A 58 -34.23 17.40 46.18
CA SER A 58 -35.29 16.65 45.52
C SER A 58 -36.51 17.53 45.25
N ARG A 59 -37.52 16.90 44.61
CA ARG A 59 -38.98 17.22 44.54
C ARG A 59 -39.44 17.82 43.20
N VAL A 60 -40.58 17.43 42.59
CA VAL A 60 -41.74 16.62 43.06
C VAL A 60 -42.67 16.27 41.88
N LEU A 61 -43.33 15.09 41.99
CA LEU A 61 -44.68 14.61 41.57
C LEU A 61 -45.35 15.23 40.32
N CYS A 62 -46.16 14.54 39.51
CA CYS A 62 -47.26 13.62 39.84
C CYS A 62 -47.84 13.05 38.53
N GLY A 63 -48.52 11.91 38.62
CA GLY A 63 -48.95 11.09 37.49
C GLY A 63 -50.29 11.46 36.84
N ARG A 64 -50.65 10.67 35.83
CA ARG A 64 -51.98 10.03 35.73
C ARG A 64 -52.02 8.96 34.64
N GLU A 65 -52.68 7.87 35.02
CA GLU A 65 -52.96 6.63 34.29
C GLU A 65 -54.09 6.77 33.25
N ARG A 66 -54.12 5.81 32.30
CA ARG A 66 -55.27 4.96 31.86
C ARG A 66 -55.01 4.51 30.40
N SER A 67 -54.68 3.25 30.10
CA SER A 67 -55.46 1.99 30.12
C SER A 67 -56.44 1.80 28.94
N ALA A 68 -56.17 0.79 28.10
CA ALA A 68 -57.07 -0.21 27.49
C ALA A 68 -56.50 -0.65 26.11
N LEU A 69 -55.94 -1.85 25.93
CA LEU A 69 -56.52 -3.20 25.79
C LEU A 69 -57.14 -3.51 24.41
N VAL A 70 -56.95 -4.76 24.00
CA VAL A 70 -57.59 -5.55 22.92
C VAL A 70 -56.88 -5.48 21.55
N SER A 71 -56.60 -6.56 20.78
CA SER A 71 -56.40 -8.01 20.96
C SER A 71 -55.98 -8.59 19.59
N GLU A 72 -55.41 -9.80 19.59
CA GLU A 72 -55.54 -10.85 18.55
C GLU A 72 -54.75 -10.81 17.21
N THR A 73 -53.74 -11.69 17.16
CA THR A 73 -53.31 -12.55 16.01
C THR A 73 -54.41 -13.56 15.59
N PRO A 74 -54.23 -14.50 14.62
CA PRO A 74 -53.30 -14.66 13.47
C PRO A 74 -54.04 -15.09 12.17
N ALA A 75 -53.33 -15.24 11.03
CA ALA A 75 -53.65 -16.28 10.03
C ALA A 75 -52.49 -16.55 9.06
N SER A 76 -52.19 -17.85 8.95
CA SER A 76 -51.30 -18.52 8.02
C SER A 76 -51.94 -18.70 6.63
N GLN A 77 -51.12 -18.89 5.59
CA GLN A 77 -51.42 -19.83 4.51
C GLN A 77 -50.14 -20.25 3.75
N ASN A 78 -49.89 -21.56 3.80
CA ASN A 78 -48.96 -22.30 2.95
C ASN A 78 -49.51 -22.42 1.53
N LEU A 79 -48.63 -22.49 0.53
CA LEU A 79 -48.85 -23.23 -0.71
C LEU A 79 -47.51 -23.77 -1.21
N ASP A 80 -47.39 -25.09 -1.15
CA ASP A 80 -46.41 -25.93 -1.83
C ASP A 80 -46.86 -26.15 -3.27
N CYS A 81 -45.92 -26.21 -4.23
CA CYS A 81 -45.97 -27.17 -5.35
C CYS A 81 -44.69 -27.12 -6.20
N SER A 82 -44.12 -28.30 -6.39
CA SER A 82 -43.01 -28.66 -7.28
C SER A 82 -43.44 -28.77 -8.75
N SER A 83 -42.53 -28.48 -9.69
CA SER A 83 -42.30 -29.28 -10.92
C SER A 83 -41.19 -28.68 -11.79
N GLN A 84 -40.57 -29.58 -12.57
CA GLN A 84 -39.31 -29.47 -13.31
C GLN A 84 -39.43 -28.81 -14.70
N ASN A 85 -38.24 -28.45 -15.22
CA ASN A 85 -37.74 -28.45 -16.61
C ASN A 85 -37.49 -27.10 -17.30
N ASP A 86 -36.22 -27.00 -17.72
CA ASP A 86 -35.64 -26.38 -18.90
C ASP A 86 -35.94 -24.90 -19.21
N ILE A 87 -34.89 -24.08 -19.21
CA ILE A 87 -34.42 -23.32 -20.38
C ILE A 87 -32.95 -22.96 -20.15
N LEU A 88 -32.08 -23.61 -20.93
CA LEU A 88 -30.77 -23.09 -21.33
C LEU A 88 -31.01 -21.80 -22.12
N GLY A 89 -30.49 -20.67 -21.64
CA GLY A 89 -30.56 -19.38 -22.33
C GLY A 89 -29.47 -18.44 -21.86
N ASP A 90 -28.40 -18.38 -22.65
CA ASP A 90 -27.44 -17.28 -22.82
C ASP A 90 -27.18 -16.35 -21.62
N ILE A 91 -26.11 -16.68 -20.88
CA ILE A 91 -25.36 -15.70 -20.10
C ILE A 91 -24.22 -15.21 -20.99
N ASP A 92 -24.47 -14.14 -21.73
CA ASP A 92 -23.41 -13.32 -22.31
C ASP A 92 -23.65 -11.86 -21.91
N ARG A 93 -23.24 -11.53 -20.68
CA ARG A 93 -23.12 -10.15 -20.18
C ARG A 93 -21.83 -10.03 -19.39
N THR A 94 -20.73 -10.00 -20.13
CA THR A 94 -19.45 -9.52 -19.61
C THR A 94 -19.52 -8.00 -19.50
N ILE A 95 -19.19 -7.47 -18.33
CA ILE A 95 -19.07 -6.03 -18.05
C ILE A 95 -18.07 -5.45 -19.04
N ALA A 96 -18.56 -4.71 -20.01
CA ALA A 96 -17.71 -3.94 -20.89
C ALA A 96 -17.09 -2.82 -20.04
N LEU A 97 -15.77 -2.89 -19.81
CA LEU A 97 -14.95 -1.69 -19.62
C LEU A 97 -15.53 -0.59 -20.50
N LYS A 98 -15.90 0.57 -19.92
CA LYS A 98 -16.63 1.66 -20.60
C LYS A 98 -15.99 1.97 -21.96
N ARG A 99 -16.42 1.32 -23.05
CA ARG A 99 -15.91 1.56 -24.40
C ARG A 99 -16.68 2.75 -24.98
N PRO A 100 -16.03 3.82 -25.44
CA PRO A 100 -16.69 4.81 -26.28
C PRO A 100 -16.97 4.18 -27.67
N HIS A 101 -18.22 4.26 -28.12
CA HIS A 101 -18.63 3.81 -29.45
C HIS A 101 -17.91 4.63 -30.54
N LEU A 102 -16.96 4.00 -31.22
CA LEU A 102 -16.51 4.41 -32.56
C LEU A 102 -16.90 3.28 -33.52
N GLY A 103 -17.91 3.56 -34.36
CA GLY A 103 -18.39 2.64 -35.36
C GLY A 103 -17.33 2.39 -36.43
N LEU A 104 -16.91 1.13 -36.57
CA LEU A 104 -16.15 0.66 -37.72
C LEU A 104 -17.03 -0.35 -38.47
N THR A 105 -17.57 0.12 -39.59
CA THR A 105 -18.24 -0.69 -40.59
C THR A 105 -17.22 -1.49 -41.39
N GLY A 106 -17.38 -2.82 -41.39
CA GLY A 106 -17.19 -3.68 -42.56
C GLY A 106 -15.77 -3.95 -43.04
N HIS A 107 -15.18 -5.06 -42.58
CA HIS A 107 -14.18 -5.79 -43.35
C HIS A 107 -14.90 -6.61 -44.44
N ARG A 108 -14.66 -6.28 -45.72
CA ARG A 108 -14.72 -7.24 -46.82
C ARG A 108 -13.32 -7.43 -47.37
N SER A 109 -12.96 -8.70 -47.49
CA SER A 109 -11.82 -9.28 -48.18
C SER A 109 -11.73 -8.81 -49.63
N LEU A 110 -10.50 -8.71 -50.16
CA LEU A 110 -10.09 -9.29 -51.45
C LEU A 110 -8.58 -9.06 -51.69
N ASN A 111 -7.90 -10.15 -52.05
CA ASN A 111 -6.60 -10.15 -52.73
C ASN A 111 -6.79 -9.67 -54.18
N ALA A 112 -5.82 -8.93 -54.73
CA ALA A 112 -5.12 -9.21 -56.00
C ALA A 112 -4.50 -7.96 -56.68
N ILE A 113 -3.18 -8.04 -56.90
CA ILE A 113 -2.46 -7.91 -58.19
C ILE A 113 -2.40 -6.53 -58.91
N SER A 114 -1.14 -6.08 -59.03
CA SER A 114 -0.39 -5.43 -60.13
C SER A 114 -0.71 -4.04 -60.70
N GLU A 115 0.40 -3.31 -60.87
CA GLU A 115 0.78 -2.42 -61.99
C GLU A 115 0.01 -1.11 -62.16
N TYR A 116 0.72 0.02 -62.03
CA TYR A 116 0.92 0.99 -63.12
C TYR A 116 1.96 2.06 -62.68
N GLU A 117 3.04 2.18 -63.45
CA GLU A 117 4.03 3.26 -63.42
C GLU A 117 3.53 4.51 -64.18
N SER A 118 4.35 5.58 -64.13
CA SER A 118 4.36 6.86 -64.90
C SER A 118 3.58 8.03 -64.28
N GLU A 119 4.08 9.27 -64.13
CA GLU A 119 5.31 9.94 -64.57
C GLU A 119 5.47 11.31 -63.84
N GLN A 120 6.73 11.70 -63.52
CA GLN A 120 7.38 13.05 -63.58
C GLN A 120 6.80 14.26 -62.77
N ARG A 121 7.54 15.22 -62.19
CA ARG A 121 8.99 15.57 -62.05
C ARG A 121 9.13 16.79 -61.10
N LEU A 122 10.24 16.82 -60.32
CA LEU A 122 11.12 17.97 -59.95
C LEU A 122 10.54 19.12 -59.07
N ASP A 123 11.18 19.60 -57.99
CA ASP A 123 12.56 20.12 -57.91
C ASP A 123 13.23 20.09 -56.51
N HIS A 124 14.53 19.76 -56.56
CA HIS A 124 15.74 20.11 -55.79
C HIS A 124 15.83 20.27 -54.24
N GLN A 125 16.76 19.45 -53.70
CA GLN A 125 17.49 19.56 -52.42
C GLN A 125 18.63 20.63 -52.47
N PRO A 126 19.41 20.83 -51.38
CA PRO A 126 20.60 19.98 -51.17
C PRO A 126 20.83 19.47 -49.73
N LEU A 127 21.41 18.28 -49.68
CA LEU A 127 21.97 17.54 -48.55
C LEU A 127 23.23 18.19 -47.95
N VAL A 128 23.43 18.02 -46.64
CA VAL A 128 24.77 17.93 -46.03
C VAL A 128 24.83 16.75 -45.04
N SER A 129 25.58 15.74 -45.49
CA SER A 129 26.39 14.69 -44.84
C SER A 129 26.21 14.30 -43.34
N SER A 130 25.76 13.05 -43.18
CA SER A 130 26.41 11.90 -42.49
C SER A 130 26.97 11.98 -41.06
N SER A 131 26.56 10.94 -40.32
CA SER A 131 27.29 10.15 -39.31
C SER A 131 27.21 10.62 -37.85
N LYS A 132 26.34 9.95 -37.09
CA LYS A 132 26.75 9.04 -36.01
C LYS A 132 25.55 8.16 -35.64
N LEU A 133 25.75 6.84 -35.76
CA LEU A 133 24.94 5.88 -35.02
C LEU A 133 25.12 6.20 -33.54
N ASP A 134 24.03 6.39 -32.82
CA ASP A 134 24.01 6.19 -31.39
C ASP A 134 22.79 5.36 -31.00
N ASN A 135 23.05 4.48 -30.04
CA ASN A 135 22.25 3.31 -29.71
C ASN A 135 20.96 3.66 -28.99
N GLY A 136 20.03 2.70 -29.04
CA GLY A 136 18.66 2.81 -28.54
C GLY A 136 18.52 3.41 -27.15
N ILE A 137 17.86 4.56 -27.10
CA ILE A 137 17.17 5.08 -25.92
C ILE A 137 15.68 4.95 -26.25
N GLY A 138 14.98 4.10 -25.50
CA GLY A 138 13.54 3.94 -25.62
C GLY A 138 12.84 5.29 -25.57
N SER A 139 11.98 5.57 -26.54
CA SER A 139 11.22 6.82 -26.59
C SER A 139 10.37 6.93 -25.32
N ARG A 140 10.76 7.82 -24.39
CA ARG A 140 9.86 8.27 -23.33
C ARG A 140 8.61 8.81 -24.03
N ALA A 141 7.47 8.14 -23.85
CA ALA A 141 6.20 8.67 -24.33
C ALA A 141 6.02 10.06 -23.72
N GLN A 142 5.96 11.10 -24.55
CA GLN A 142 5.68 12.45 -24.07
C GLN A 142 4.25 12.44 -23.54
N VAL A 143 4.09 12.55 -22.21
CA VAL A 143 2.79 12.79 -21.59
C VAL A 143 2.37 14.21 -21.99
N ILE A 144 1.34 14.30 -22.83
CA ILE A 144 0.78 15.59 -23.27
C ILE A 144 0.01 16.19 -22.08
N GLU A 145 0.30 17.44 -21.73
CA GLU A 145 -0.43 18.17 -20.72
C GLU A 145 -1.74 18.71 -21.32
N PRO A 146 -2.92 18.24 -20.89
CA PRO A 146 -4.18 18.77 -21.36
C PRO A 146 -4.41 20.20 -20.86
N GLU A 147 -4.87 21.09 -21.75
CA GLU A 147 -5.32 22.44 -21.36
C GLU A 147 -6.78 22.42 -20.91
N PHE A 148 -7.07 23.10 -19.80
CA PHE A 148 -8.41 23.31 -19.27
C PHE A 148 -8.67 24.80 -19.08
N LYS A 149 -9.85 25.25 -19.49
CA LYS A 149 -10.29 26.64 -19.40
C LYS A 149 -11.79 26.67 -19.12
N THR A 150 -12.22 27.52 -18.21
CA THR A 150 -13.64 27.77 -17.90
C THR A 150 -13.75 29.14 -17.23
N THR A 151 -14.90 29.80 -17.32
CA THR A 151 -15.12 31.01 -16.52
C THR A 151 -15.39 30.64 -15.06
N LEU A 152 -15.15 31.58 -14.14
CA LEU A 152 -15.51 31.35 -12.74
C LEU A 152 -17.03 31.12 -12.57
N ALA A 153 -17.85 31.84 -13.34
CA ALA A 153 -19.30 31.66 -13.36
C ALA A 153 -19.70 30.23 -13.76
N GLU A 154 -19.16 29.72 -14.88
CA GLU A 154 -19.40 28.34 -15.33
C GLU A 154 -18.95 27.32 -14.29
N LEU A 155 -17.77 27.51 -13.70
CA LEU A 155 -17.23 26.59 -12.70
C LEU A 155 -18.14 26.53 -11.46
N MET A 156 -18.65 27.67 -10.97
CA MET A 156 -19.56 27.71 -9.83
C MET A 156 -20.91 27.05 -10.16
N ASP A 157 -21.45 27.30 -11.35
CA ASP A 157 -22.73 26.73 -11.77
C ASP A 157 -22.64 25.21 -11.96
N GLU A 158 -21.65 24.73 -12.73
CA GLU A 158 -21.43 23.29 -12.98
C GLU A 158 -21.14 22.52 -11.67
N SER A 159 -20.35 23.11 -10.77
CA SER A 159 -20.00 22.49 -9.48
C SER A 159 -21.14 22.54 -8.46
N ARG A 160 -22.17 23.36 -8.72
CA ARG A 160 -23.30 23.64 -7.81
C ARG A 160 -22.87 24.17 -6.44
N VAL A 161 -21.68 24.75 -6.37
CA VAL A 161 -21.16 25.36 -5.15
C VAL A 161 -21.95 26.63 -4.89
N ARG A 162 -22.53 26.74 -3.68
CA ARG A 162 -23.29 27.92 -3.26
C ARG A 162 -22.39 28.83 -2.43
N PRO A 163 -21.97 29.99 -2.95
CA PRO A 163 -21.18 30.93 -2.20
C PRO A 163 -22.02 31.61 -1.11
N VAL A 164 -21.38 31.94 0.00
CA VAL A 164 -21.92 32.82 1.04
C VAL A 164 -21.95 34.26 0.52
N SER A 165 -20.90 34.68 -0.17
CA SER A 165 -20.82 35.97 -0.86
C SER A 165 -19.84 35.91 -2.04
N LEU A 166 -20.03 36.82 -2.99
CA LEU A 166 -19.22 36.94 -4.20
C LEU A 166 -18.78 38.39 -4.38
N TYR A 167 -17.52 38.58 -4.78
CA TYR A 167 -16.96 39.89 -5.09
C TYR A 167 -16.18 39.82 -6.41
N GLY A 168 -16.25 40.86 -7.23
CA GLY A 168 -15.48 40.99 -8.46
C GLY A 168 -16.14 40.39 -9.72
N ASP A 169 -15.32 40.08 -10.72
CA ASP A 169 -15.71 39.65 -12.07
C ASP A 169 -15.79 38.12 -12.19
N LEU A 170 -17.02 37.58 -12.31
CA LEU A 170 -17.25 36.15 -12.45
C LEU A 170 -16.98 35.62 -13.87
N GLU A 171 -16.82 36.50 -14.86
CA GLU A 171 -16.48 36.12 -16.24
C GLU A 171 -14.96 35.93 -16.43
N VAL A 172 -14.20 36.01 -15.33
CA VAL A 172 -12.77 35.75 -15.35
C VAL A 172 -12.47 34.31 -15.76
N LEU A 173 -11.50 34.16 -16.68
CA LEU A 173 -11.07 32.86 -17.16
C LEU A 173 -10.14 32.19 -16.15
N ILE A 174 -10.51 30.98 -15.74
CA ILE A 174 -9.72 30.10 -14.88
C ILE A 174 -9.00 29.08 -15.77
N THR A 175 -7.68 28.98 -15.63
CA THR A 175 -6.83 28.05 -16.40
C THR A 175 -6.19 26.95 -15.55
N GLY A 176 -6.41 27.00 -14.24
CA GLY A 176 -6.00 25.96 -13.30
C GLY A 176 -6.57 26.19 -11.91
N ILE A 177 -6.33 25.24 -11.00
CA ILE A 177 -6.78 25.30 -9.61
C ILE A 177 -5.64 24.84 -8.70
N GLN A 178 -5.42 25.54 -7.59
CA GLN A 178 -4.35 25.24 -6.64
C GLN A 178 -4.82 25.46 -5.19
N ASN A 179 -4.32 24.64 -4.28
CA ASN A 179 -4.46 24.79 -2.83
C ASN A 179 -3.09 24.94 -2.13
N ASP A 180 -2.01 25.13 -2.90
CA ASP A 180 -0.66 25.41 -2.43
C ASP A 180 -0.15 26.65 -3.15
N SER A 181 0.01 27.76 -2.42
CA SER A 181 0.38 29.06 -3.01
C SER A 181 1.66 28.99 -3.82
N ARG A 182 2.61 28.13 -3.42
CA ARG A 182 3.91 27.95 -4.09
C ARG A 182 3.79 27.37 -5.49
N LYS A 183 2.66 26.72 -5.80
CA LYS A 183 2.37 26.08 -7.09
C LYS A 183 1.46 26.91 -8.00
N VAL A 184 1.00 28.08 -7.52
CA VAL A 184 0.16 28.99 -8.30
C VAL A 184 0.92 29.51 -9.52
N THR A 185 0.22 29.52 -10.64
CA THR A 185 0.63 30.13 -11.89
C THR A 185 -0.42 31.14 -12.38
N PRO A 186 -0.05 32.08 -13.28
CA PRO A 186 -1.00 33.07 -13.80
C PRO A 186 -2.27 32.42 -14.39
N GLY A 187 -3.43 32.85 -13.89
CA GLY A 187 -4.75 32.33 -14.32
C GLY A 187 -5.33 31.23 -13.43
N ASP A 188 -4.61 30.80 -12.39
CA ASP A 188 -5.12 29.81 -11.44
C ASP A 188 -6.16 30.40 -10.48
N LEU A 189 -7.13 29.56 -10.11
CA LEU A 189 -7.99 29.72 -8.94
C LEU A 189 -7.25 29.20 -7.70
N PHE A 190 -7.05 30.05 -6.70
CA PHE A 190 -6.46 29.64 -5.42
C PHE A 190 -7.53 29.37 -4.35
N VAL A 191 -7.47 28.20 -3.71
CA VAL A 191 -8.42 27.79 -2.66
C VAL A 191 -7.73 27.76 -1.30
N CYS A 192 -8.24 28.54 -0.36
CA CYS A 192 -7.67 28.70 0.98
C CYS A 192 -8.15 27.57 1.92
N CYS A 193 -7.45 26.43 1.89
CA CYS A 193 -7.75 25.29 2.75
C CYS A 193 -7.21 25.47 4.18
N LEU A 194 -7.90 24.87 5.16
CA LEU A 194 -7.43 24.83 6.55
C LEU A 194 -6.65 23.54 6.78
N GLY A 195 -5.32 23.62 6.65
CA GLY A 195 -4.45 22.46 6.84
C GLY A 195 -4.24 22.11 8.32
N CYS A 196 -3.77 20.89 8.58
CA CYS A 196 -3.45 20.44 9.95
C CYS A 196 -2.27 21.19 10.58
N LYS A 197 -1.40 21.82 9.77
CA LYS A 197 -0.19 22.52 10.22
C LYS A 197 -0.25 24.04 10.04
N THR A 198 -1.00 24.50 9.05
CA THR A 198 -1.04 25.92 8.68
C THR A 198 -2.37 26.25 8.02
N ASP A 199 -2.71 27.54 8.04
CA ASP A 199 -3.91 28.09 7.44
C ASP A 199 -3.59 28.66 6.05
N GLY A 200 -4.27 28.17 5.01
CA GLY A 200 -4.09 28.62 3.63
C GLY A 200 -4.35 30.12 3.43
N HIS A 201 -5.19 30.73 4.27
CA HIS A 201 -5.50 32.16 4.21
C HIS A 201 -4.26 33.02 4.49
N LEU A 202 -3.28 32.51 5.25
CA LEU A 202 -2.03 33.23 5.54
C LEU A 202 -1.13 33.41 4.31
N TYR A 203 -1.41 32.69 3.21
CA TYR A 203 -0.62 32.70 1.99
C TYR A 203 -1.33 33.37 0.80
N LEU A 204 -2.42 34.11 1.06
CA LEU A 204 -3.18 34.84 0.04
C LEU A 204 -2.31 35.78 -0.77
N MET A 205 -1.52 36.63 -0.11
CA MET A 205 -0.63 37.57 -0.79
C MET A 205 0.40 36.86 -1.70
N ASP A 206 0.96 35.73 -1.25
CA ASP A 206 1.90 34.94 -2.06
C ASP A 206 1.19 34.36 -3.30
N ALA A 207 0.00 33.80 -3.15
CA ALA A 207 -0.80 33.30 -4.27
C ALA A 207 -1.16 34.39 -5.28
N VAL A 208 -1.62 35.56 -4.81
CA VAL A 208 -1.94 36.73 -5.65
C VAL A 208 -0.70 37.19 -6.41
N SER A 209 0.44 37.31 -5.72
CA SER A 209 1.71 37.75 -6.33
C SER A 209 2.23 36.82 -7.43
N ARG A 210 1.85 35.53 -7.37
CA ARG A 210 2.17 34.51 -8.38
C ARG A 210 1.17 34.45 -9.53
N GLY A 211 0.11 35.23 -9.47
CA GLY A 211 -0.88 35.39 -10.54
C GLY A 211 -2.19 34.61 -10.34
N ALA A 212 -2.55 34.27 -9.11
CA ALA A 212 -3.91 33.80 -8.82
C ALA A 212 -4.92 34.85 -9.32
N ILE A 213 -5.80 34.45 -10.23
CA ILE A 213 -6.75 35.38 -10.86
C ILE A 213 -8.06 35.48 -10.07
N ALA A 214 -8.37 34.44 -9.30
CA ALA A 214 -9.51 34.36 -8.40
C ALA A 214 -9.14 33.58 -7.13
N VAL A 215 -9.87 33.83 -6.04
CA VAL A 215 -9.66 33.20 -4.73
C VAL A 215 -10.97 32.61 -4.22
N VAL A 216 -10.90 31.44 -3.59
CA VAL A 216 -11.97 30.87 -2.75
C VAL A 216 -11.49 30.81 -1.31
N ALA A 217 -12.27 31.36 -0.38
CA ALA A 217 -11.91 31.47 1.03
C ALA A 217 -13.09 31.15 1.95
N SER A 218 -12.80 30.70 3.17
CA SER A 218 -13.79 30.41 4.21
C SER A 218 -13.73 31.34 5.42
N LYS A 219 -12.71 32.19 5.49
CA LYS A 219 -12.58 33.25 6.49
C LYS A 219 -12.56 34.61 5.81
N ASP A 220 -12.96 35.65 6.55
CA ASP A 220 -12.92 37.02 6.06
C ASP A 220 -11.52 37.37 5.52
N VAL A 221 -11.49 37.89 4.30
CA VAL A 221 -10.27 38.30 3.59
C VAL A 221 -10.24 39.82 3.52
N ASN A 222 -9.09 40.42 3.85
CA ASN A 222 -8.89 41.84 3.62
C ASN A 222 -8.78 42.10 2.11
N LEU A 223 -9.67 42.94 1.56
CA LEU A 223 -9.67 43.26 0.13
C LEU A 223 -8.36 43.88 -0.36
N ASP A 224 -7.59 44.52 0.53
CA ASP A 224 -6.26 45.05 0.22
C ASP A 224 -5.24 43.95 -0.10
N GLU A 225 -5.37 42.76 0.48
CA GLU A 225 -4.47 41.62 0.24
C GLU A 225 -4.70 40.96 -1.12
N ILE A 226 -5.85 41.24 -1.75
CA ILE A 226 -6.27 40.65 -3.02
C ILE A 226 -6.40 41.68 -4.16
N GLN A 227 -5.75 42.85 -4.05
CA GLN A 227 -5.80 43.89 -5.09
C GLN A 227 -5.37 43.42 -6.50
N GLY A 228 -4.68 42.27 -6.61
CA GLY A 228 -4.31 41.63 -7.88
C GLY A 228 -5.29 40.56 -8.39
N CYS A 229 -6.28 40.14 -7.60
CA CYS A 229 -7.30 39.17 -8.00
C CYS A 229 -8.53 39.88 -8.57
N ARG A 230 -9.13 39.26 -9.59
CA ARG A 230 -10.34 39.80 -10.24
C ARG A 230 -11.63 39.32 -9.57
N ALA A 231 -11.58 38.25 -8.78
CA ALA A 231 -12.74 37.73 -8.06
C ALA A 231 -12.40 37.05 -6.73
N LEU A 232 -13.33 37.12 -5.78
CA LEU A 232 -13.30 36.42 -4.48
C LEU A 232 -14.64 35.71 -4.27
N VAL A 233 -14.55 34.42 -3.92
CA VAL A 233 -15.68 33.55 -3.59
C VAL A 233 -15.59 33.16 -2.12
N MET A 234 -16.54 33.61 -1.31
CA MET A 234 -16.63 33.22 0.09
C MET A 234 -17.53 32.00 0.24
N VAL A 235 -17.07 31.00 0.97
CA VAL A 235 -17.79 29.73 1.19
C VAL A 235 -17.73 29.32 2.66
N GLU A 236 -18.64 28.45 3.10
CA GLU A 236 -18.62 27.99 4.50
C GLU A 236 -17.42 27.10 4.82
N ASN A 237 -17.04 26.23 3.87
CA ASN A 237 -15.96 25.26 4.07
C ASN A 237 -15.21 24.99 2.76
N THR A 238 -13.95 25.45 2.71
CA THR A 238 -13.07 25.27 1.56
C THR A 238 -12.63 23.82 1.36
N ASP A 239 -12.48 23.04 2.44
CA ASP A 239 -11.99 21.66 2.36
C ASP A 239 -13.02 20.70 1.74
N SER A 240 -14.31 20.92 1.99
CA SER A 240 -15.38 20.13 1.34
C SER A 240 -15.64 20.55 -0.10
N ILE A 241 -15.31 21.79 -0.46
CA ILE A 241 -15.55 22.36 -1.79
C ILE A 241 -14.40 22.10 -2.75
N LEU A 242 -13.16 22.02 -2.26
CA LEU A 242 -11.97 21.79 -3.09
C LEU A 242 -12.10 20.56 -4.00
N PRO A 243 -12.51 19.36 -3.52
CA PRO A 243 -12.67 18.20 -4.39
C PRO A 243 -13.69 18.44 -5.50
N VAL A 244 -14.82 19.09 -5.18
CA VAL A 244 -15.91 19.39 -6.12
C VAL A 244 -15.45 20.34 -7.22
N LEU A 245 -14.77 21.43 -6.85
CA LEU A 245 -14.21 22.39 -7.81
C LEU A 245 -13.15 21.73 -8.70
N ALA A 246 -12.24 20.96 -8.11
CA ALA A 246 -11.21 20.26 -8.88
C ALA A 246 -11.82 19.27 -9.88
N ALA A 247 -12.77 18.45 -9.44
CA ALA A 247 -13.42 17.48 -10.31
C ALA A 247 -14.20 18.16 -11.45
N THR A 248 -14.90 19.26 -11.15
CA THR A 248 -15.65 20.03 -12.16
C THR A 248 -14.70 20.66 -13.17
N PHE A 249 -13.64 21.34 -12.70
CA PHE A 249 -12.64 21.98 -13.55
C PHE A 249 -11.97 20.97 -14.51
N TYR A 250 -11.62 19.79 -14.01
CA TYR A 250 -11.03 18.71 -14.80
C TYR A 250 -12.07 17.81 -15.51
N LYS A 251 -13.35 18.21 -15.52
CA LYS A 251 -14.47 17.56 -16.22
C LYS A 251 -14.70 16.10 -15.81
N HIS A 252 -14.71 15.84 -14.51
CA HIS A 252 -14.97 14.55 -13.84
C HIS A 252 -14.27 13.35 -14.51
N PRO A 253 -12.92 13.34 -14.55
CA PRO A 253 -12.15 12.40 -15.35
C PRO A 253 -12.39 10.93 -14.98
N SER A 254 -12.61 10.63 -13.70
CA SER A 254 -12.90 9.28 -13.20
C SER A 254 -14.13 8.64 -13.85
N LYS A 255 -15.14 9.44 -14.26
CA LYS A 255 -16.34 8.92 -14.94
C LYS A 255 -16.07 8.35 -16.33
N ARG A 256 -14.92 8.66 -16.94
CA ARG A 256 -14.54 8.27 -18.32
C ARG A 256 -13.61 7.06 -18.40
N MET A 257 -13.26 6.47 -17.27
CA MET A 257 -12.43 5.26 -17.19
C MET A 257 -12.97 4.32 -16.12
N SER A 258 -12.42 3.11 -16.03
CA SER A 258 -12.71 2.20 -14.92
C SER A 258 -11.75 2.45 -13.75
N VAL A 259 -12.24 2.78 -12.56
CA VAL A 259 -11.39 3.07 -11.40
C VAL A 259 -11.50 1.98 -10.32
N ILE A 260 -10.37 1.39 -9.95
CA ILE A 260 -10.26 0.34 -8.93
C ILE A 260 -9.61 0.96 -7.70
N GLY A 261 -10.35 1.04 -6.59
CA GLY A 261 -9.86 1.52 -5.31
C GLY A 261 -9.45 0.37 -4.40
N ILE A 262 -8.21 0.39 -3.89
CA ILE A 262 -7.70 -0.65 -3.00
C ILE A 262 -7.40 -0.04 -1.63
N THR A 263 -8.08 -0.53 -0.60
CA THR A 263 -7.85 -0.12 0.79
C THR A 263 -7.54 -1.31 1.69
N GLY A 264 -7.04 -0.98 2.88
CA GLY A 264 -6.58 -1.92 3.88
C GLY A 264 -5.33 -1.42 4.59
N THR A 265 -4.88 -2.14 5.61
CA THR A 265 -3.67 -1.78 6.37
C THR A 265 -2.45 -2.15 5.55
N ASN A 266 -2.34 -3.43 5.19
CA ASN A 266 -1.24 -3.98 4.40
C ASN A 266 -1.71 -4.47 3.01
N GLY A 267 -0.80 -4.57 2.05
CA GLY A 267 -1.06 -5.19 0.74
C GLY A 267 -1.51 -4.25 -0.39
N LYS A 268 -1.96 -3.02 -0.08
CA LYS A 268 -2.45 -2.05 -1.10
C LYS A 268 -1.50 -1.90 -2.30
N THR A 269 -0.23 -1.60 -2.04
CA THR A 269 0.78 -1.40 -3.08
C THR A 269 0.96 -2.66 -3.92
N THR A 270 1.20 -3.83 -3.30
CA THR A 270 1.39 -5.07 -4.05
C THR A 270 0.18 -5.45 -4.88
N THR A 271 -1.02 -5.40 -4.31
CA THR A 271 -2.27 -5.68 -5.04
C THR A 271 -2.47 -4.69 -6.19
N SER A 272 -2.15 -3.40 -5.99
CA SER A 272 -2.29 -2.40 -7.07
C SER A 272 -1.38 -2.69 -8.27
N HIS A 273 -0.13 -3.10 -8.02
CA HIS A 273 0.81 -3.49 -9.06
C HIS A 273 0.37 -4.77 -9.78
N LEU A 274 -0.13 -5.77 -9.04
CA LEU A 274 -0.67 -7.00 -9.61
C LEU A 274 -1.88 -6.73 -10.51
N VAL A 275 -2.84 -5.91 -10.06
CA VAL A 275 -4.02 -5.53 -10.86
C VAL A 275 -3.60 -4.75 -12.10
N LYS A 276 -2.66 -3.80 -11.99
CA LYS A 276 -2.09 -3.10 -13.16
C LYS A 276 -1.50 -4.10 -14.16
N ALA A 277 -0.70 -5.05 -13.70
CA ALA A 277 -0.05 -6.03 -14.57
C ALA A 277 -1.07 -6.96 -15.27
N ILE A 278 -2.15 -7.35 -14.60
CA ILE A 278 -3.26 -8.10 -15.20
C ILE A 278 -3.92 -7.30 -16.33
N PHE A 279 -4.20 -6.01 -16.11
CA PHE A 279 -4.81 -5.17 -17.15
C PHE A 279 -3.84 -4.90 -18.31
N GLU A 280 -2.55 -4.73 -18.05
CA GLU A 280 -1.54 -4.58 -19.10
C GLU A 280 -1.31 -5.88 -19.88
N ALA A 281 -1.50 -7.05 -19.27
CA ALA A 281 -1.51 -8.34 -19.98
C ALA A 281 -2.72 -8.51 -20.93
N MET A 282 -3.76 -7.69 -20.74
CA MET A 282 -4.89 -7.50 -21.67
C MET A 282 -4.65 -6.38 -22.69
N SER A 283 -3.44 -5.80 -22.72
CA SER A 283 -3.08 -4.64 -23.54
C SER A 283 -3.90 -3.38 -23.25
N LEU A 284 -4.51 -3.28 -22.06
CA LEU A 284 -5.23 -2.09 -21.63
C LEU A 284 -4.24 -1.03 -21.17
N ARG A 285 -4.45 0.21 -21.62
CA ARG A 285 -3.71 1.35 -21.06
C ARG A 285 -4.19 1.58 -19.64
N THR A 286 -3.29 1.34 -18.69
CA THR A 286 -3.62 1.35 -17.26
C THR A 286 -2.80 2.39 -16.52
N GLY A 287 -3.48 3.32 -15.86
CA GLY A 287 -2.90 4.26 -14.94
C GLY A 287 -2.84 3.67 -13.54
N MET A 288 -1.93 4.18 -12.70
CA MET A 288 -1.84 3.78 -11.31
C MET A 288 -1.44 4.94 -10.41
N LEU A 289 -2.09 5.05 -9.26
CA LEU A 289 -1.78 6.04 -8.23
C LEU A 289 -1.50 5.31 -6.92
N GLY A 290 -0.24 5.31 -6.46
CA GLY A 290 0.14 4.58 -5.26
C GLY A 290 1.35 5.15 -4.55
N THR A 291 1.83 4.44 -3.53
CA THR A 291 2.95 4.88 -2.67
C THR A 291 4.26 5.00 -3.45
N ILE A 292 4.54 4.05 -4.35
CA ILE A 292 5.83 3.99 -5.07
C ILE A 292 5.91 5.09 -6.15
N GLY A 293 4.79 5.43 -6.76
CA GLY A 293 4.77 6.37 -7.88
C GLY A 293 3.38 6.53 -8.47
N TYR A 294 3.25 7.56 -9.30
CA TYR A 294 2.07 7.74 -10.15
C TYR A 294 2.42 7.41 -11.60
N TYR A 295 1.50 6.77 -12.30
CA TYR A 295 1.68 6.28 -13.66
C TYR A 295 0.46 6.70 -14.47
N ILE A 296 0.65 7.50 -15.52
CA ILE A 296 -0.45 7.87 -16.42
C ILE A 296 -0.84 6.69 -17.31
N HIS A 297 0.17 6.02 -17.86
CA HIS A 297 0.09 4.70 -18.49
C HIS A 297 1.50 4.09 -18.59
N GLY A 298 1.57 2.76 -18.69
CA GLY A 298 2.83 2.03 -18.85
C GLY A 298 3.81 2.25 -17.69
N ASP A 299 5.09 2.42 -18.00
CA ASP A 299 6.18 2.45 -17.01
C ASP A 299 6.70 3.87 -16.73
N THR A 300 6.03 4.92 -17.24
CA THR A 300 6.44 6.30 -16.98
C THR A 300 6.03 6.70 -15.57
N GLN A 301 6.96 6.55 -14.63
CA GLN A 301 6.78 6.88 -13.23
C GLN A 301 6.96 8.39 -12.98
N LEU A 302 5.97 8.97 -12.31
CA LEU A 302 5.99 10.31 -11.74
C LEU A 302 6.19 10.23 -10.22
N GLU A 303 6.76 11.27 -9.63
CA GLU A 303 6.97 11.34 -8.18
C GLU A 303 5.63 11.32 -7.43
N ALA A 304 5.55 10.47 -6.40
CA ALA A 304 4.38 10.34 -5.52
C ALA A 304 4.71 10.89 -4.12
N PRO A 305 4.40 12.17 -3.82
CA PRO A 305 4.63 12.73 -2.49
C PRO A 305 3.73 12.12 -1.40
N ASN A 306 2.66 11.43 -1.78
CA ASN A 306 1.72 10.78 -0.88
C ASN A 306 1.19 9.49 -1.53
N THR A 307 0.81 8.48 -0.73
CA THR A 307 0.12 7.28 -1.24
C THR A 307 -1.17 7.61 -1.98
N THR A 308 -1.93 8.57 -1.44
CA THR A 308 -3.15 9.09 -2.05
C THR A 308 -2.94 10.58 -2.31
N PRO A 309 -2.90 11.04 -3.58
CA PRO A 309 -2.72 12.45 -3.90
C PRO A 309 -3.81 13.32 -3.27
N ASP A 310 -3.55 14.63 -3.13
CA ASP A 310 -4.59 15.58 -2.74
C ASP A 310 -5.70 15.68 -3.82
N ALA A 311 -6.81 16.31 -3.43
CA ALA A 311 -8.02 16.38 -4.25
C ALA A 311 -7.83 17.08 -5.60
N VAL A 312 -6.90 18.04 -5.71
CA VAL A 312 -6.59 18.72 -6.97
C VAL A 312 -5.69 17.82 -7.82
N MET A 313 -4.61 17.30 -7.22
CA MET A 313 -3.62 16.51 -7.93
C MET A 313 -4.23 15.22 -8.49
N VAL A 314 -5.12 14.55 -7.75
CA VAL A 314 -5.76 13.32 -8.22
C VAL A 314 -6.62 13.57 -9.46
N GLN A 315 -7.40 14.65 -9.48
CA GLN A 315 -8.23 15.02 -10.63
C GLN A 315 -7.36 15.43 -11.82
N LYS A 316 -6.29 16.19 -11.60
CA LYS A 316 -5.32 16.54 -12.64
C LYS A 316 -4.65 15.30 -13.26
N LEU A 317 -4.20 14.35 -12.43
CA LEU A 317 -3.57 13.12 -12.90
C LEU A 317 -4.57 12.24 -13.69
N MET A 318 -5.79 12.07 -13.18
CA MET A 318 -6.84 11.33 -13.90
C MET A 318 -7.23 12.03 -15.21
N ALA A 319 -7.24 13.36 -15.27
CA ALA A 319 -7.46 14.09 -16.51
C ALA A 319 -6.37 13.81 -17.56
N LYS A 320 -5.09 13.75 -17.13
CA LYS A 320 -3.98 13.31 -18.01
C LYS A 320 -4.15 11.87 -18.48
N MET A 321 -4.62 10.98 -17.61
CA MET A 321 -4.95 9.59 -17.97
C MET A 321 -6.03 9.54 -19.06
N VAL A 322 -7.14 10.27 -18.90
CA VAL A 322 -8.17 10.35 -19.95
C VAL A 322 -7.58 10.87 -21.26
N HIS A 323 -6.79 11.94 -21.22
CA HIS A 323 -6.19 12.53 -22.42
C HIS A 323 -5.21 11.56 -23.11
N SER A 324 -4.56 10.68 -22.34
CA SER A 324 -3.67 9.62 -22.83
C SER A 324 -4.42 8.35 -23.26
N VAL A 325 -5.76 8.39 -23.28
CA VAL A 325 -6.64 7.26 -23.63
C VAL A 325 -6.41 6.06 -22.70
N THR A 326 -6.14 6.33 -21.42
CA THR A 326 -6.08 5.31 -20.37
C THR A 326 -7.50 4.80 -20.07
N GLU A 327 -7.69 3.49 -20.12
CA GLU A 327 -8.99 2.82 -20.00
C GLU A 327 -9.33 2.43 -18.55
N ALA A 328 -8.30 2.15 -17.75
CA ALA A 328 -8.43 1.77 -16.35
C ALA A 328 -7.41 2.50 -15.46
N ALA A 329 -7.79 2.80 -14.23
CA ALA A 329 -6.91 3.34 -13.21
C ALA A 329 -6.99 2.50 -11.93
N VAL A 330 -5.83 2.11 -11.41
CA VAL A 330 -5.71 1.40 -10.13
C VAL A 330 -5.20 2.38 -9.08
N MET A 331 -5.88 2.50 -7.95
CA MET A 331 -5.58 3.51 -6.95
C MET A 331 -5.45 2.91 -5.56
N GLU A 332 -4.34 3.22 -4.89
CA GLU A 332 -4.19 2.99 -3.46
C GLU A 332 -4.99 4.05 -2.68
N VAL A 333 -5.98 3.58 -1.93
CA VAL A 333 -6.91 4.41 -1.18
C VAL A 333 -6.59 4.31 0.31
N SER A 334 -5.74 5.24 0.79
CA SER A 334 -5.36 5.33 2.20
C SER A 334 -6.51 5.81 3.09
N SER A 335 -6.51 5.41 4.37
CA SER A 335 -7.49 5.91 5.35
C SER A 335 -7.37 7.42 5.58
N HIS A 336 -6.17 7.99 5.43
CA HIS A 336 -5.96 9.44 5.44
C HIS A 336 -6.62 10.11 4.24
N GLY A 337 -6.47 9.54 3.04
CA GLY A 337 -7.10 10.06 1.83
C GLY A 337 -8.63 10.10 1.92
N LEU A 338 -9.24 9.06 2.49
CA LEU A 338 -10.68 8.98 2.73
C LEU A 338 -11.16 9.89 3.87
N ALA A 339 -10.37 10.04 4.93
CA ALA A 339 -10.71 10.93 6.03
C ALA A 339 -10.70 12.41 5.61
N LEU A 340 -9.71 12.79 4.80
CA LEU A 340 -9.48 14.16 4.34
C LEU A 340 -10.23 14.51 3.03
N GLY A 341 -11.15 13.66 2.57
CA GLY A 341 -11.97 13.92 1.38
C GLY A 341 -11.22 13.94 0.05
N ARG A 342 -9.96 13.45 0.00
CA ARG A 342 -9.14 13.45 -1.24
C ARG A 342 -9.74 12.61 -2.35
N CYS A 343 -10.56 11.63 -1.99
CA CYS A 343 -11.20 10.70 -2.92
C CYS A 343 -12.67 11.04 -3.17
N ASP A 344 -13.16 12.21 -2.70
CA ASP A 344 -14.60 12.41 -2.61
C ASP A 344 -15.32 12.54 -3.95
N GLU A 345 -14.59 12.96 -4.99
CA GLU A 345 -15.10 13.13 -6.34
C GLU A 345 -14.51 12.12 -7.32
N ILE A 346 -14.21 10.91 -6.83
CA ILE A 346 -13.75 9.79 -7.64
C ILE A 346 -14.89 8.79 -7.79
N ASP A 347 -15.26 8.51 -9.04
CA ASP A 347 -16.22 7.48 -9.42
C ASP A 347 -15.51 6.11 -9.44
N PHE A 348 -15.55 5.39 -8.32
CA PHE A 348 -14.95 4.06 -8.20
C PHE A 348 -15.91 2.99 -8.74
N ASN A 349 -15.40 2.09 -9.57
CA ASN A 349 -16.13 0.91 -10.03
C ASN A 349 -15.92 -0.30 -9.14
N ILE A 350 -14.75 -0.42 -8.51
CA ILE A 350 -14.43 -1.56 -7.66
C ILE A 350 -13.78 -1.08 -6.37
N ALA A 351 -14.29 -1.58 -5.24
CA ALA A 351 -13.70 -1.41 -3.93
C ALA A 351 -13.08 -2.72 -3.46
N VAL A 352 -11.78 -2.70 -3.14
CA VAL A 352 -11.03 -3.86 -2.63
C VAL A 352 -10.64 -3.62 -1.18
N PHE A 353 -10.92 -4.59 -0.31
CA PHE A 353 -10.49 -4.60 1.10
C PHE A 353 -9.53 -5.76 1.33
N THR A 354 -8.29 -5.45 1.72
CA THR A 354 -7.25 -6.46 1.97
C THR A 354 -7.26 -6.96 3.41
N ASN A 355 -7.17 -6.07 4.40
CA ASN A 355 -7.15 -6.37 5.84
C ASN A 355 -7.22 -5.10 6.69
N LEU A 356 -7.52 -5.24 7.98
CA LEU A 356 -7.49 -4.20 9.00
C LEU A 356 -6.72 -4.68 10.25
N THR A 357 -5.56 -4.08 10.52
CA THR A 357 -4.80 -4.26 11.76
C THR A 357 -4.44 -2.90 12.36
N ARG A 358 -3.93 -2.88 13.60
CA ARG A 358 -3.60 -1.63 14.30
C ARG A 358 -2.51 -0.83 13.57
N ASP A 359 -2.89 0.34 13.05
CA ASP A 359 -2.01 1.29 12.38
C ASP A 359 -2.64 2.70 12.36
N HIS A 360 -1.83 3.75 12.22
CA HIS A 360 -2.28 5.16 12.10
C HIS A 360 -3.12 5.73 13.26
N PHE A 361 -2.88 5.28 14.51
CA PHE A 361 -3.63 5.75 15.69
C PHE A 361 -3.24 7.17 16.10
N ASP A 362 -2.09 7.67 15.64
CA ASP A 362 -1.67 9.08 15.74
C ASP A 362 -2.64 10.02 15.01
N PHE A 363 -3.31 9.54 13.96
CA PHE A 363 -4.33 10.29 13.22
C PHE A 363 -5.75 9.90 13.63
N HIS A 364 -6.10 8.60 13.53
CA HIS A 364 -7.49 8.14 13.70
C HIS A 364 -7.92 7.98 15.16
N ARG A 365 -7.02 8.11 16.14
CA ARG A 365 -7.25 8.00 17.61
C ARG A 365 -7.83 6.66 18.12
N THR A 366 -8.80 6.08 17.41
CA THR A 366 -9.50 4.83 17.71
C THR A 366 -9.50 3.90 16.49
N GLU A 367 -9.61 2.60 16.74
CA GLU A 367 -9.75 1.60 15.68
C GLU A 367 -11.07 1.78 14.89
N GLU A 368 -12.12 2.21 15.58
CA GLU A 368 -13.43 2.46 14.99
C GLU A 368 -13.37 3.57 13.94
N GLU A 369 -12.73 4.72 14.26
CA GLU A 369 -12.52 5.81 13.32
C GLU A 369 -11.69 5.35 12.11
N TYR A 370 -10.62 4.56 12.35
CA TYR A 370 -9.78 4.01 11.28
C TYR A 370 -10.57 3.10 10.33
N ARG A 371 -11.39 2.19 10.90
CA ARG A 371 -12.27 1.28 10.16
C ARG A 371 -13.34 2.04 9.37
N ASN A 372 -14.03 2.99 10.03
CA ASN A 372 -15.07 3.82 9.42
C ASN A 372 -14.51 4.67 8.27
N SER A 373 -13.27 5.17 8.40
CA SER A 373 -12.61 5.90 7.32
C SER A 373 -12.44 5.02 6.06
N LYS A 374 -11.95 3.78 6.20
CA LYS A 374 -11.83 2.86 5.06
C LYS A 374 -13.19 2.47 4.46
N ALA A 375 -14.22 2.33 5.30
CA ALA A 375 -15.57 2.02 4.85
C ALA A 375 -16.16 3.06 3.90
N LYS A 376 -15.67 4.32 3.92
CA LYS A 376 -16.07 5.36 2.95
C LYS A 376 -15.84 4.95 1.48
N LEU A 377 -14.88 4.07 1.20
CA LEU A 377 -14.70 3.54 -0.15
C LEU A 377 -15.84 2.59 -0.53
N PHE A 378 -16.24 1.71 0.40
CA PHE A 378 -17.31 0.73 0.16
C PHE A 378 -18.70 1.36 0.20
N SER A 379 -18.91 2.41 0.99
CA SER A 379 -20.19 3.14 1.03
C SER A 379 -20.55 3.81 -0.30
N ARG A 380 -19.54 4.06 -1.16
CA ARG A 380 -19.70 4.58 -2.52
C ARG A 380 -20.12 3.51 -3.53
N MET A 381 -20.08 2.23 -3.16
CA MET A 381 -20.55 1.15 -4.01
C MET A 381 -22.08 1.10 -4.01
N VAL A 382 -22.70 1.87 -4.90
CA VAL A 382 -24.16 2.05 -4.95
C VAL A 382 -24.87 1.47 -6.18
N ASP A 383 -24.18 1.27 -7.31
CA ASP A 383 -24.77 0.77 -8.56
C ASP A 383 -24.54 -0.74 -8.75
N PRO A 384 -25.56 -1.61 -8.62
CA PRO A 384 -25.43 -3.05 -8.77
C PRO A 384 -24.98 -3.52 -10.16
N LYS A 385 -25.12 -2.68 -11.19
CA LYS A 385 -24.80 -3.08 -12.57
C LYS A 385 -23.34 -2.86 -12.93
N SER A 386 -22.69 -1.89 -12.29
CA SER A 386 -21.33 -1.48 -12.65
C SER A 386 -20.34 -1.57 -11.50
N HIS A 387 -20.81 -1.64 -10.26
CA HIS A 387 -19.94 -1.68 -9.08
C HIS A 387 -19.70 -3.11 -8.57
N HIS A 388 -18.53 -3.34 -7.98
CA HIS A 388 -18.19 -4.59 -7.29
C HIS A 388 -17.50 -4.32 -5.96
N LYS A 389 -17.79 -5.16 -4.97
CA LYS A 389 -17.09 -5.22 -3.69
C LYS A 389 -16.21 -6.46 -3.67
N ILE A 390 -14.93 -6.29 -3.32
CA ILE A 390 -13.97 -7.38 -3.21
C ILE A 390 -13.41 -7.41 -1.80
N VAL A 391 -13.59 -8.52 -1.10
CA VAL A 391 -13.38 -8.57 0.36
C VAL A 391 -12.61 -9.83 0.76
N ASN A 392 -11.54 -9.64 1.54
CA ASN A 392 -10.89 -10.74 2.26
C ASN A 392 -11.78 -11.21 3.42
N ILE A 393 -12.29 -12.43 3.38
CA ILE A 393 -13.20 -12.95 4.42
C ILE A 393 -12.48 -13.64 5.59
N ASP A 394 -11.16 -13.78 5.53
CA ASP A 394 -10.35 -14.18 6.70
C ASP A 394 -10.16 -13.03 7.69
N ASP A 395 -10.42 -11.79 7.27
CA ASP A 395 -10.38 -10.64 8.17
C ASP A 395 -11.70 -10.53 8.96
N PRO A 396 -11.67 -10.41 10.29
CA PRO A 396 -12.87 -10.34 11.11
C PRO A 396 -13.75 -9.10 10.83
N ASN A 397 -13.21 -8.08 10.15
CA ASN A 397 -13.97 -6.89 9.74
C ASN A 397 -14.72 -7.08 8.41
N ALA A 398 -14.55 -8.21 7.71
CA ALA A 398 -15.19 -8.45 6.43
C ALA A 398 -16.71 -8.19 6.41
N PRO A 399 -17.51 -8.68 7.39
CA PRO A 399 -18.95 -8.43 7.41
C PRO A 399 -19.29 -6.93 7.46
N PHE A 400 -18.48 -6.14 8.17
CA PHE A 400 -18.67 -4.70 8.26
C PHE A 400 -18.48 -4.00 6.91
N PHE A 401 -17.47 -4.39 6.12
CA PHE A 401 -17.21 -3.81 4.80
C PHE A 401 -18.23 -4.27 3.74
N VAL A 402 -18.65 -5.54 3.79
CA VAL A 402 -19.71 -6.08 2.92
C VAL A 402 -21.02 -5.30 3.08
N ALA A 403 -21.37 -4.97 4.32
CA ALA A 403 -22.60 -4.24 4.66
C ALA A 403 -22.63 -2.76 4.25
N GLN A 404 -21.50 -2.17 3.84
CA GLN A 404 -21.46 -0.76 3.43
C GLN A 404 -22.02 -0.59 2.01
N GLY A 405 -22.64 0.56 1.73
CA GLY A 405 -23.17 0.88 0.40
C GLY A 405 -24.44 0.09 0.09
N ASN A 406 -24.70 -0.17 -1.19
CA ASN A 406 -25.89 -0.90 -1.61
C ASN A 406 -25.70 -2.43 -1.42
N PRO A 407 -26.62 -3.13 -0.73
CA PRO A 407 -26.54 -4.58 -0.55
C PRO A 407 -26.68 -5.38 -1.85
N ASP A 408 -27.32 -4.83 -2.88
CA ASP A 408 -27.50 -5.49 -4.18
C ASP A 408 -26.23 -5.45 -5.05
N VAL A 409 -25.21 -4.68 -4.65
CA VAL A 409 -23.92 -4.66 -5.35
C VAL A 409 -23.21 -6.00 -5.18
N PRO A 410 -22.81 -6.68 -6.28
CA PRO A 410 -22.11 -7.95 -6.22
C PRO A 410 -20.88 -7.90 -5.32
N VAL A 411 -20.77 -8.90 -4.46
CA VAL A 411 -19.61 -9.14 -3.58
C VAL A 411 -18.89 -10.36 -4.09
N LEU A 412 -17.58 -10.24 -4.29
CA LEU A 412 -16.69 -11.37 -4.55
C LEU A 412 -15.68 -11.46 -3.41
N THR A 413 -15.47 -12.67 -2.93
CA THR A 413 -14.69 -12.94 -1.73
C THR A 413 -13.40 -13.65 -2.08
N PHE A 414 -12.39 -13.46 -1.23
CA PHE A 414 -11.18 -14.26 -1.27
C PHE A 414 -10.72 -14.59 0.15
N ALA A 415 -10.03 -15.70 0.29
CA ALA A 415 -9.47 -16.18 1.55
C ALA A 415 -8.38 -17.21 1.29
N MET A 416 -7.53 -17.42 2.28
CA MET A 416 -6.61 -18.55 2.39
C MET A 416 -7.09 -19.59 3.41
N GLU A 417 -7.86 -19.18 4.43
CA GLU A 417 -8.28 -20.06 5.53
C GLU A 417 -9.75 -20.46 5.42
N ASN A 418 -10.61 -19.57 4.92
CA ASN A 418 -12.03 -19.84 4.72
C ASN A 418 -12.33 -20.40 3.32
N GLU A 419 -12.65 -21.70 3.24
CA GLU A 419 -12.99 -22.40 2.00
C GLU A 419 -14.30 -21.93 1.34
N ASP A 420 -15.15 -21.17 2.04
CA ASP A 420 -16.38 -20.61 1.47
C ASP A 420 -16.12 -19.40 0.53
N ALA A 421 -14.86 -18.97 0.39
CA ALA A 421 -14.50 -17.87 -0.49
C ALA A 421 -14.62 -18.24 -1.98
N ASP A 422 -15.05 -17.27 -2.80
CA ASP A 422 -15.15 -17.44 -4.26
C ASP A 422 -13.79 -17.74 -4.91
N VAL A 423 -12.73 -17.11 -4.39
CA VAL A 423 -11.35 -17.29 -4.85
C VAL A 423 -10.50 -17.82 -3.69
N PHE A 424 -10.03 -19.06 -3.83
CA PHE A 424 -9.38 -19.80 -2.75
C PHE A 424 -8.16 -20.60 -3.27
N PRO A 425 -7.05 -20.68 -2.52
CA PRO A 425 -5.90 -21.48 -2.91
C PRO A 425 -6.10 -22.97 -2.54
N LEU A 426 -6.15 -23.85 -3.53
CA LEU A 426 -6.17 -25.31 -3.32
C LEU A 426 -4.84 -25.84 -2.76
N LYS A 427 -3.73 -25.25 -3.20
CA LYS A 427 -2.38 -25.59 -2.75
C LYS A 427 -1.45 -24.40 -3.01
N PHE A 428 -0.47 -24.20 -2.14
CA PHE A 428 0.65 -23.32 -2.44
C PHE A 428 1.96 -23.86 -1.87
N GLU A 429 3.06 -23.53 -2.53
CA GLU A 429 4.42 -23.81 -2.08
C GLU A 429 5.19 -22.49 -1.99
N LEU A 430 5.78 -22.23 -0.83
CA LEU A 430 6.56 -21.03 -0.57
C LEU A 430 8.05 -21.38 -0.56
N SER A 431 8.84 -20.61 -1.30
CA SER A 431 10.29 -20.68 -1.22
C SER A 431 10.86 -19.27 -1.31
N LEU A 432 12.15 -19.13 -1.00
CA LEU A 432 12.83 -17.84 -1.09
C LEU A 432 12.86 -17.26 -2.51
N PHE A 433 12.77 -18.11 -3.54
CA PHE A 433 12.95 -17.67 -4.94
C PHE A 433 11.67 -17.69 -5.76
N LYS A 434 10.68 -18.51 -5.35
CA LYS A 434 9.43 -18.71 -6.08
C LYS A 434 8.29 -19.02 -5.12
N THR A 435 7.12 -18.51 -5.44
CA THR A 435 5.83 -18.93 -4.88
C THR A 435 5.00 -19.57 -5.99
N GLN A 436 4.53 -20.78 -5.75
CA GLN A 436 3.62 -21.50 -6.63
C GLN A 436 2.25 -21.60 -5.94
N VAL A 437 1.18 -21.27 -6.64
CA VAL A 437 -0.18 -21.28 -6.10
C VAL A 437 -1.13 -21.87 -7.12
N LEU A 438 -1.91 -22.87 -6.70
CA LEU A 438 -3.05 -23.40 -7.43
C LEU A 438 -4.32 -22.80 -6.84
N ILE A 439 -5.10 -22.06 -7.62
CA ILE A 439 -6.24 -21.25 -7.17
C ILE A 439 -7.51 -21.75 -7.84
N ILE A 440 -8.56 -21.99 -7.07
CA ILE A 440 -9.91 -22.21 -7.60
C ILE A 440 -10.66 -20.88 -7.67
N THR A 441 -11.39 -20.67 -8.76
CA THR A 441 -12.24 -19.49 -8.98
C THR A 441 -13.59 -19.93 -9.55
N PRO A 442 -14.61 -19.06 -9.58
CA PRO A 442 -15.90 -19.38 -10.22
C PRO A 442 -15.80 -19.66 -11.72
N LYS A 443 -14.68 -19.28 -12.37
CA LYS A 443 -14.45 -19.46 -13.81
C LYS A 443 -13.53 -20.63 -14.15
N GLY A 444 -12.98 -21.31 -13.14
CA GLY A 444 -12.03 -22.41 -13.32
C GLY A 444 -10.81 -22.29 -12.42
N ILE A 445 -9.85 -23.18 -12.65
CA ILE A 445 -8.63 -23.30 -11.84
C ILE A 445 -7.48 -22.56 -12.54
N LEU A 446 -6.66 -21.87 -11.76
CA LEU A 446 -5.45 -21.17 -12.18
C LEU A 446 -4.23 -21.79 -11.49
N GLU A 447 -3.14 -21.93 -12.23
CA GLU A 447 -1.81 -22.23 -11.67
C GLU A 447 -0.91 -21.03 -11.93
N ILE A 448 -0.29 -20.50 -10.87
CA ILE A 448 0.54 -19.28 -10.93
C ILE A 448 1.89 -19.58 -10.30
N THR A 449 2.97 -19.25 -11.02
CA THR A 449 4.35 -19.24 -10.50
C THR A 449 4.91 -17.82 -10.53
N THR A 450 5.17 -17.23 -9.37
CA THR A 450 5.63 -15.84 -9.23
C THR A 450 6.90 -15.71 -8.41
N GLY A 451 7.64 -14.61 -8.63
CA GLY A 451 8.78 -14.20 -7.80
C GLY A 451 8.37 -13.50 -6.50
N LEU A 452 7.09 -13.21 -6.29
CA LEU A 452 6.60 -12.63 -5.04
C LEU A 452 6.68 -13.63 -3.89
N ILE A 453 7.40 -13.25 -2.83
CA ILE A 453 7.74 -14.17 -1.75
C ILE A 453 6.77 -14.03 -0.58
N GLY A 454 6.36 -15.17 -0.02
CA GLY A 454 5.71 -15.23 1.29
C GLY A 454 4.20 -15.31 1.28
N ARG A 455 3.64 -15.78 2.40
CA ARG A 455 2.21 -16.03 2.57
C ARG A 455 1.35 -14.79 2.35
N HIS A 456 1.80 -13.63 2.83
CA HIS A 456 1.09 -12.36 2.64
C HIS A 456 0.93 -11.99 1.15
N ASN A 457 1.83 -12.42 0.29
CA ASN A 457 1.69 -12.21 -1.16
C ASN A 457 0.69 -13.17 -1.80
N VAL A 458 0.43 -14.35 -1.22
CA VAL A 458 -0.69 -15.20 -1.66
C VAL A 458 -2.02 -14.46 -1.46
N TYR A 459 -2.25 -13.80 -0.31
CA TYR A 459 -3.42 -12.92 -0.15
C TYR A 459 -3.50 -11.81 -1.21
N ASN A 460 -2.37 -11.16 -1.51
CA ASN A 460 -2.34 -10.09 -2.52
C ASN A 460 -2.66 -10.62 -3.93
N ILE A 461 -2.19 -11.83 -4.26
CA ILE A 461 -2.48 -12.55 -5.51
C ILE A 461 -3.96 -12.90 -5.58
N LEU A 462 -4.53 -13.49 -4.52
CA LEU A 462 -5.95 -13.82 -4.47
C LEU A 462 -6.81 -12.57 -4.68
N ALA A 463 -6.50 -11.46 -4.00
CA ALA A 463 -7.19 -10.18 -4.21
C ALA A 463 -7.14 -9.71 -5.67
N ALA A 464 -5.97 -9.79 -6.32
CA ALA A 464 -5.80 -9.39 -7.71
C ALA A 464 -6.52 -10.33 -8.69
N VAL A 465 -6.50 -11.64 -8.43
CA VAL A 465 -7.28 -12.64 -9.16
C VAL A 465 -8.78 -12.31 -9.05
N THR A 466 -9.29 -12.03 -7.85
CA THR A 466 -10.70 -11.68 -7.64
C THR A 466 -11.09 -10.42 -8.41
N VAL A 467 -10.22 -9.41 -8.51
CA VAL A 467 -10.44 -8.24 -9.39
C VAL A 467 -10.54 -8.66 -10.85
N GLY A 468 -9.60 -9.50 -11.34
CA GLY A 468 -9.63 -10.03 -12.70
C GLY A 468 -10.92 -10.82 -13.02
N ILE A 469 -11.38 -11.64 -12.08
CA ILE A 469 -12.64 -12.38 -12.20
C ILE A 469 -13.84 -11.43 -12.28
N ALA A 470 -13.90 -10.43 -11.39
CA ALA A 470 -14.96 -9.44 -11.33
C ALA A 470 -15.15 -8.67 -12.64
N VAL A 471 -14.04 -8.26 -13.27
CA VAL A 471 -14.08 -7.49 -14.53
C VAL A 471 -14.10 -8.35 -15.80
N GLY A 472 -14.14 -9.68 -15.67
CA GLY A 472 -14.25 -10.53 -16.85
C GLY A 472 -12.94 -10.85 -17.57
N VAL A 473 -11.79 -10.68 -16.93
CA VAL A 473 -10.49 -10.97 -17.57
C VAL A 473 -10.34 -12.48 -17.82
N PRO A 474 -9.89 -12.90 -19.02
CA PRO A 474 -9.54 -14.30 -19.30
C PRO A 474 -8.50 -14.84 -18.31
N LEU A 475 -8.69 -16.08 -17.87
CA LEU A 475 -7.83 -16.74 -16.89
C LEU A 475 -6.35 -16.70 -17.29
N GLU A 476 -6.04 -16.92 -18.56
CA GLU A 476 -4.67 -16.90 -19.07
C GLU A 476 -4.02 -15.51 -18.98
N ALA A 477 -4.80 -14.44 -19.11
CA ALA A 477 -4.30 -13.08 -18.95
C ALA A 477 -4.06 -12.72 -17.49
N ILE A 478 -4.87 -13.25 -16.56
CA ILE A 478 -4.64 -13.14 -15.11
C ILE A 478 -3.29 -13.78 -14.75
N VAL A 479 -3.06 -15.02 -15.19
CA VAL A 479 -1.79 -15.74 -14.97
C VAL A 479 -0.62 -14.95 -15.53
N ARG A 480 -0.65 -14.61 -16.83
CA ARG A 480 0.45 -13.85 -17.47
C ARG A 480 0.73 -12.51 -16.78
N GLY A 481 -0.30 -11.80 -16.32
CA GLY A 481 -0.16 -10.54 -15.61
C GLY A 481 0.57 -10.71 -14.29
N ILE A 482 0.15 -11.68 -13.48
CA ILE A 482 0.74 -11.92 -12.15
C ILE A 482 2.17 -12.48 -12.25
N GLU A 483 2.42 -13.44 -13.15
CA GLU A 483 3.74 -14.05 -13.32
C GLU A 483 4.80 -13.08 -13.86
N ARG A 484 4.38 -12.03 -14.59
CA ARG A 484 5.28 -10.98 -15.07
C ARG A 484 5.78 -10.06 -13.96
N VAL A 485 5.12 -10.02 -12.80
CA VAL A 485 5.56 -9.21 -11.67
C VAL A 485 6.68 -9.95 -10.94
N GLU A 486 7.93 -9.58 -11.26
CA GLU A 486 9.12 -10.15 -10.62
C GLU A 486 9.20 -9.80 -9.12
N GLY A 487 8.76 -8.58 -8.78
CA GLY A 487 8.78 -8.03 -7.44
C GLY A 487 8.12 -6.66 -7.42
N VAL A 488 7.76 -6.20 -6.22
CA VAL A 488 7.30 -4.82 -6.03
C VAL A 488 8.36 -4.11 -5.21
N SER A 489 8.83 -2.99 -5.75
CA SER A 489 9.93 -2.20 -5.17
C SER A 489 9.70 -1.97 -3.66
N GLY A 490 10.65 -2.44 -2.86
CA GLY A 490 10.64 -2.32 -1.40
C GLY A 490 9.55 -3.10 -0.66
N ARG A 491 8.93 -4.10 -1.28
CA ARG A 491 7.88 -4.96 -0.69
C ARG A 491 8.31 -6.41 -0.76
N CYS A 492 8.89 -6.93 0.32
CA CYS A 492 9.49 -8.26 0.39
C CYS A 492 10.41 -8.51 -0.82
N GLU A 493 11.20 -7.49 -1.21
CA GLU A 493 12.03 -7.51 -2.42
C GLU A 493 13.31 -8.29 -2.15
N LEU A 494 13.49 -9.43 -2.82
CA LEU A 494 14.71 -10.21 -2.75
C LEU A 494 15.82 -9.55 -3.58
N ILE A 495 16.91 -9.18 -2.92
CA ILE A 495 18.13 -8.69 -3.55
C ILE A 495 19.07 -9.88 -3.71
N GLY A 496 19.10 -10.45 -4.93
CA GLY A 496 19.88 -11.64 -5.24
C GLY A 496 21.10 -11.33 -6.11
N GLU A 497 22.29 -11.69 -5.63
CA GLU A 497 23.57 -11.61 -6.36
C GLU A 497 24.29 -12.98 -6.39
N GLY A 498 23.51 -14.09 -6.38
CA GLY A 498 24.04 -15.46 -6.48
C GLY A 498 24.64 -16.05 -5.21
N HIS A 499 24.46 -15.41 -4.05
CA HIS A 499 24.96 -15.89 -2.77
C HIS A 499 24.09 -17.01 -2.15
N PRO A 500 24.66 -17.86 -1.27
CA PRO A 500 23.94 -18.99 -0.65
C PRO A 500 23.01 -18.58 0.51
N PHE A 501 22.66 -17.30 0.62
CA PHE A 501 21.79 -16.70 1.64
C PHE A 501 20.91 -15.61 1.01
N GLY A 502 19.79 -15.29 1.64
CA GLY A 502 18.84 -14.28 1.14
C GLY A 502 19.07 -12.90 1.73
N VAL A 503 18.80 -11.85 0.96
CA VAL A 503 18.68 -10.47 1.47
C VAL A 503 17.35 -9.90 0.98
N ILE A 504 16.49 -9.49 1.91
CA ILE A 504 15.15 -8.98 1.64
C ILE A 504 15.07 -7.53 2.10
N VAL A 505 14.62 -6.63 1.22
CA VAL A 505 14.28 -5.24 1.55
C VAL A 505 12.77 -5.09 1.64
N ASP A 506 12.28 -4.56 2.77
CA ASP A 506 10.85 -4.40 3.01
C ASP A 506 10.48 -3.07 3.69
N PHE A 507 9.26 -2.59 3.46
CA PHE A 507 8.72 -1.36 4.03
C PHE A 507 8.11 -1.53 5.44
N ALA A 508 8.24 -2.69 6.08
CA ALA A 508 7.71 -2.95 7.42
C ALA A 508 8.22 -1.94 8.45
N HIS A 509 7.40 -0.92 8.74
CA HIS A 509 7.71 0.21 9.64
C HIS A 509 6.72 0.33 10.82
N THR A 510 5.95 -0.74 11.04
CA THR A 510 5.00 -0.90 12.15
C THR A 510 5.28 -2.23 12.88
N PRO A 511 4.89 -2.37 14.17
CA PRO A 511 5.06 -3.62 14.92
C PRO A 511 4.46 -4.84 14.20
N ASP A 512 3.24 -4.70 13.69
CA ASP A 512 2.53 -5.76 12.96
C ASP A 512 3.24 -6.14 11.66
N ALA A 513 3.61 -5.15 10.84
CA ALA A 513 4.30 -5.42 9.58
C ALA A 513 5.67 -6.08 9.82
N LEU A 514 6.43 -5.61 10.82
CA LEU A 514 7.73 -6.20 11.17
C LEU A 514 7.56 -7.64 11.69
N SER A 515 6.58 -7.88 12.55
CA SER A 515 6.25 -9.22 13.03
C SER A 515 5.95 -10.17 11.86
N ARG A 516 5.11 -9.75 10.92
CA ARG A 516 4.66 -10.53 9.76
C ARG A 516 5.77 -10.86 8.77
N ILE A 517 6.67 -9.91 8.48
CA ILE A 517 7.79 -10.20 7.57
C ILE A 517 8.76 -11.19 8.22
N LEU A 518 9.01 -11.09 9.53
CA LEU A 518 9.90 -12.03 10.23
C LEU A 518 9.28 -13.44 10.33
N ASP A 519 7.96 -13.54 10.56
CA ASP A 519 7.25 -14.82 10.50
C ASP A 519 7.31 -15.43 9.10
N THR A 520 7.11 -14.61 8.07
CA THR A 520 7.24 -15.03 6.66
C THR A 520 8.64 -15.60 6.42
N VAL A 521 9.68 -14.87 6.82
CA VAL A 521 11.08 -15.30 6.62
C VAL A 521 11.38 -16.61 7.35
N ARG A 522 10.80 -16.81 8.54
CA ARG A 522 10.90 -18.09 9.25
C ARG A 522 10.20 -19.23 8.50
N GLU A 523 9.00 -19.00 7.97
CA GLU A 523 8.25 -19.97 7.16
C GLU A 523 9.00 -20.38 5.89
N LEU A 524 9.84 -19.50 5.33
CA LEU A 524 10.69 -19.81 4.17
C LEU A 524 11.89 -20.72 4.52
N GLY A 525 12.06 -21.11 5.78
CA GLY A 525 13.11 -22.03 6.21
C GLY A 525 14.45 -21.36 6.51
N ALA A 526 14.45 -20.07 6.90
CA ALA A 526 15.67 -19.38 7.31
C ALA A 526 16.39 -20.10 8.46
N ARG A 527 17.69 -20.38 8.29
CA ARG A 527 18.55 -20.94 9.35
C ARG A 527 18.72 -19.94 10.49
N ARG A 528 19.09 -18.70 10.15
CA ARG A 528 19.08 -17.52 11.03
C ARG A 528 18.43 -16.36 10.31
N ILE A 529 17.79 -15.48 11.07
CA ILE A 529 17.23 -14.22 10.64
C ILE A 529 18.10 -13.10 11.20
N ILE A 530 18.57 -12.24 10.29
CA ILE A 530 19.39 -11.07 10.62
C ILE A 530 18.59 -9.83 10.23
N THR A 531 18.15 -9.03 11.20
CA THR A 531 17.21 -7.93 10.96
C THR A 531 17.89 -6.57 11.12
N VAL A 532 17.77 -5.69 10.14
CA VAL A 532 18.22 -4.30 10.18
C VAL A 532 17.00 -3.39 10.08
N PHE A 533 16.77 -2.53 11.07
CA PHE A 533 15.66 -1.58 10.97
C PHE A 533 15.89 -0.33 11.81
N GLY A 534 15.11 0.70 11.52
CA GLY A 534 15.08 1.95 12.26
C GLY A 534 13.65 2.43 12.47
N CYS A 535 13.49 3.52 13.21
CA CYS A 535 12.20 4.19 13.38
C CYS A 535 12.29 5.64 12.91
N ALA A 536 11.23 6.12 12.23
CA ALA A 536 11.15 7.50 11.81
C ALA A 536 10.90 8.45 12.99
N GLY A 537 11.51 9.63 12.94
CA GLY A 537 11.21 10.75 13.83
C GLY A 537 9.81 11.33 13.57
N GLU A 538 9.29 12.06 14.54
CA GLU A 538 7.97 12.70 14.57
C GLU A 538 6.84 11.72 14.22
N SER A 539 7.00 10.45 14.59
CA SER A 539 6.00 9.39 14.45
C SER A 539 5.64 8.85 15.83
N ASP A 540 4.70 7.89 15.90
CA ASP A 540 4.32 7.26 17.16
C ASP A 540 5.56 6.70 17.89
N ARG A 541 5.93 7.33 19.02
CA ARG A 541 7.07 6.91 19.86
C ARG A 541 6.82 5.55 20.50
N GLY A 542 5.57 5.21 20.81
CA GLY A 542 5.21 3.96 21.48
C GLY A 542 5.60 2.72 20.67
N LYS A 543 5.63 2.83 19.33
CA LYS A 543 6.01 1.71 18.47
C LYS A 543 7.49 1.35 18.51
N ARG A 544 8.37 2.29 18.89
CA ARG A 544 9.84 2.13 18.85
C ARG A 544 10.30 0.93 19.67
N SER A 545 9.90 0.89 20.94
CA SER A 545 10.23 -0.20 21.87
C SER A 545 9.56 -1.53 21.49
N MET A 546 8.29 -1.48 21.05
CA MET A 546 7.56 -2.67 20.59
C MET A 546 8.24 -3.34 19.39
N MET A 547 8.67 -2.56 18.39
CA MET A 547 9.36 -3.09 17.22
C MET A 547 10.70 -3.72 17.59
N THR A 548 11.48 -3.12 18.49
CA THR A 548 12.72 -3.73 19.01
C THR A 548 12.45 -5.07 19.66
N LYS A 549 11.46 -5.13 20.57
CA LYS A 549 11.12 -6.39 21.25
C LYS A 549 10.77 -7.49 20.25
N ILE A 550 9.92 -7.19 19.27
CA ILE A 550 9.54 -8.11 18.19
C ILE A 550 10.76 -8.58 17.39
N ALA A 551 11.62 -7.65 16.96
CA ALA A 551 12.81 -7.98 16.20
C ALA A 551 13.74 -8.91 16.97
N THR A 552 14.00 -8.60 18.25
CA THR A 552 14.89 -9.39 19.11
C THR A 552 14.31 -10.73 19.53
N ASP A 553 12.99 -10.86 19.54
CA ASP A 553 12.33 -12.15 19.82
C ASP A 553 12.36 -13.08 18.60
N LYS A 554 12.27 -12.51 17.38
CA LYS A 554 12.10 -13.29 16.14
C LYS A 554 13.36 -13.45 15.30
N SER A 555 14.43 -12.69 15.61
CA SER A 555 15.69 -12.69 14.87
C SER A 555 16.88 -12.96 15.79
N GLU A 556 17.79 -13.83 15.36
CA GLU A 556 19.00 -14.20 16.11
C GLU A 556 20.00 -13.03 16.17
N VAL A 557 19.97 -12.14 15.17
CA VAL A 557 20.81 -10.93 15.12
C VAL A 557 19.95 -9.74 14.71
N VAL A 558 20.06 -8.63 15.44
CA VAL A 558 19.32 -7.39 15.17
C VAL A 558 20.27 -6.19 15.14
N PHE A 559 20.06 -5.30 14.17
CA PHE A 559 20.70 -4.00 14.05
C PHE A 559 19.66 -2.89 14.15
N LEU A 560 19.80 -2.06 15.18
CA LEU A 560 19.04 -0.82 15.30
C LEU A 560 19.83 0.30 14.63
N THR A 561 19.16 1.05 13.76
CA THR A 561 19.79 2.13 13.02
C THR A 561 18.85 3.30 12.73
N SER A 562 19.37 4.35 12.10
CA SER A 562 18.56 5.50 11.71
C SER A 562 17.70 5.19 10.47
N ASP A 563 16.43 5.60 10.52
CA ASP A 563 15.50 5.65 9.38
C ASP A 563 15.44 7.10 8.88
N ASN A 564 14.31 7.78 8.97
CA ASN A 564 14.11 9.20 8.71
C ASN A 564 14.03 9.95 10.06
N PRO A 565 15.14 10.42 10.65
CA PRO A 565 15.11 11.09 11.95
C PRO A 565 14.35 12.43 11.94
N LYS A 566 14.20 13.07 10.77
CA LYS A 566 13.57 14.39 10.63
C LYS A 566 14.20 15.39 11.61
N THR A 567 13.42 16.10 12.42
CA THR A 567 13.94 17.07 13.40
C THR A 567 14.36 16.43 14.73
N GLU A 568 14.04 15.15 14.98
CA GLU A 568 14.51 14.44 16.18
C GLU A 568 15.98 14.03 16.06
N HIS A 569 16.68 13.96 17.19
CA HIS A 569 18.06 13.49 17.22
C HIS A 569 18.09 11.96 17.06
N PRO A 570 18.92 11.39 16.15
CA PRO A 570 18.95 9.94 15.91
C PRO A 570 19.23 9.09 17.16
N LEU A 571 20.08 9.58 18.07
CA LEU A 571 20.39 8.84 19.30
C LEU A 571 19.21 8.75 20.26
N ASP A 572 18.32 9.76 20.28
CA ASP A 572 17.13 9.73 21.14
C ASP A 572 16.14 8.69 20.63
N ILE A 573 16.02 8.56 19.30
CA ILE A 573 15.21 7.52 18.66
C ILE A 573 15.77 6.13 18.99
N LEU A 574 17.09 5.96 18.92
CA LEU A 574 17.75 4.69 19.25
C LEU A 574 17.61 4.34 20.74
N ASP A 575 17.63 5.32 21.63
CA ASP A 575 17.38 5.14 23.06
C ASP A 575 15.95 4.65 23.33
N ASP A 576 14.94 5.28 22.70
CA ASP A 576 13.55 4.82 22.75
C ASP A 576 13.38 3.39 22.22
N MET A 577 14.14 3.03 21.17
CA MET A 577 14.14 1.68 20.62
C MET A 577 14.76 0.67 21.61
N LEU A 578 15.89 1.00 22.24
CA LEU A 578 16.57 0.15 23.22
C LEU A 578 15.72 -0.11 24.47
N ALA A 579 14.84 0.80 24.84
CA ALA A 579 13.90 0.60 25.94
C ALA A 579 13.04 -0.68 25.75
N GLY A 580 12.84 -1.15 24.50
CA GLY A 580 12.16 -2.41 24.19
C GLY A 580 12.82 -3.66 24.75
N VAL A 581 14.11 -3.60 25.08
CA VAL A 581 14.87 -4.67 25.75
C VAL A 581 15.38 -4.26 27.14
N GLY A 582 14.85 -3.17 27.69
CA GLY A 582 15.20 -2.67 29.02
C GLY A 582 16.59 -2.03 29.11
N TRP A 583 17.13 -1.53 27.99
CA TRP A 583 18.42 -0.84 27.95
C TRP A 583 18.27 0.62 27.55
N THR A 584 19.29 1.41 27.90
CA THR A 584 19.54 2.75 27.36
C THR A 584 20.76 2.75 26.45
N MET A 585 20.94 3.80 25.66
CA MET A 585 22.15 4.06 24.90
C MET A 585 23.39 4.10 25.80
N GLN A 586 23.25 4.55 27.04
CA GLN A 586 24.35 4.61 28.01
C GLN A 586 24.76 3.20 28.44
N ASP A 587 23.80 2.32 28.73
CA ASP A 587 24.06 0.91 29.03
C ASP A 587 24.77 0.24 27.84
N TYR A 588 24.25 0.43 26.63
CA TYR A 588 24.82 -0.16 25.42
C TYR A 588 26.28 0.25 25.19
N VAL A 589 26.61 1.54 25.34
CA VAL A 589 27.98 2.07 25.20
C VAL A 589 28.93 1.50 26.27
N GLN A 590 28.45 1.25 27.49
CA GLN A 590 29.29 0.63 28.52
C GLN A 590 29.72 -0.79 28.14
N TYR A 591 28.82 -1.60 27.59
CA TYR A 591 29.15 -2.95 27.12
C TYR A 591 30.07 -2.92 25.89
N GLY A 592 29.83 -2.02 24.94
CA GLY A 592 30.64 -1.97 23.72
C GLY A 592 32.12 -1.58 23.95
N LYS A 593 32.45 -0.90 25.05
CA LYS A 593 33.85 -0.68 25.47
C LYS A 593 34.61 -1.98 25.78
N SER A 594 33.90 -3.06 26.10
CA SER A 594 34.48 -4.39 26.31
C SER A 594 34.60 -5.24 25.04
N GLY A 595 34.17 -4.70 23.88
CA GLY A 595 34.14 -5.42 22.61
C GLY A 595 32.99 -6.43 22.50
N CYS A 596 32.08 -6.47 23.48
CA CYS A 596 30.95 -7.40 23.54
C CYS A 596 29.64 -6.66 23.30
N CYS A 597 28.74 -7.26 22.52
CA CYS A 597 27.34 -6.85 22.49
C CYS A 597 26.71 -7.14 23.86
N PRO A 598 25.83 -6.26 24.35
CA PRO A 598 25.11 -6.55 25.58
C PRO A 598 24.28 -7.85 25.40
N PRO A 599 24.34 -8.79 26.36
CA PRO A 599 23.72 -10.10 26.21
C PRO A 599 22.22 -10.01 26.39
N LEU A 600 21.45 -10.45 25.39
CA LEU A 600 20.01 -10.63 25.55
C LEU A 600 19.71 -11.95 26.28
N PRO A 601 18.64 -12.03 27.10
CA PRO A 601 18.29 -13.24 27.85
C PRO A 601 18.06 -14.50 26.98
N ASN A 602 17.68 -14.31 25.72
CA ASN A 602 17.44 -15.38 24.75
C ASN A 602 18.71 -15.80 23.98
N GLY A 603 19.87 -15.20 24.27
CA GLY A 603 21.13 -15.48 23.57
C GLY A 603 21.25 -14.83 22.19
N HIS A 604 20.27 -14.02 21.77
CA HIS A 604 20.33 -13.27 20.51
C HIS A 604 21.28 -12.08 20.64
N LYS A 605 21.73 -11.55 19.49
CA LYS A 605 22.65 -10.41 19.44
C LYS A 605 21.93 -9.14 19.01
N LEU A 606 22.19 -8.05 19.70
CA LEU A 606 21.72 -6.72 19.35
C LEU A 606 22.91 -5.80 19.12
N PHE A 607 22.87 -5.11 17.99
CA PHE A 607 23.83 -4.08 17.62
C PHE A 607 23.10 -2.77 17.36
N VAL A 608 23.77 -1.66 17.64
CA VAL A 608 23.24 -0.31 17.43
C VAL A 608 24.27 0.50 16.66
N HIS A 609 23.85 1.11 15.56
CA HIS A 609 24.67 2.03 14.78
C HIS A 609 23.79 3.08 14.10
N ASP A 610 24.06 4.38 14.27
CA ASP A 610 23.23 5.46 13.73
C ASP A 610 23.33 5.60 12.19
N ILE A 611 24.46 5.24 11.60
CA ILE A 611 24.64 5.19 10.13
C ILE A 611 24.07 3.89 9.54
N ARG A 612 22.95 4.01 8.82
CA ARG A 612 22.21 2.89 8.20
C ARG A 612 23.03 2.02 7.25
N ARG A 613 23.83 2.64 6.39
CA ARG A 613 24.74 1.95 5.47
C ARG A 613 25.69 0.98 6.20
N VAL A 614 26.22 1.39 7.35
CA VAL A 614 27.14 0.55 8.14
C VAL A 614 26.40 -0.66 8.72
N ALA A 615 25.19 -0.45 9.25
CA ALA A 615 24.36 -1.52 9.77
C ALA A 615 23.99 -2.56 8.69
N ILE A 616 23.61 -2.09 7.49
CA ILE A 616 23.29 -2.98 6.35
C ILE A 616 24.52 -3.79 5.94
N ARG A 617 25.68 -3.15 5.75
CA ARG A 617 26.92 -3.82 5.33
C ARG A 617 27.35 -4.89 6.34
N ALA A 618 27.30 -4.58 7.63
CA ALA A 618 27.66 -5.55 8.66
C ALA A 618 26.67 -6.71 8.73
N ALA A 619 25.36 -6.46 8.59
CA ALA A 619 24.35 -7.51 8.54
C ALA A 619 24.57 -8.48 7.37
N VAL A 620 24.87 -7.95 6.17
CA VAL A 620 25.19 -8.77 4.98
C VAL A 620 26.50 -9.53 5.17
N ALA A 621 27.52 -8.92 5.77
CA ALA A 621 28.79 -9.59 6.05
C ALA A 621 28.64 -10.78 7.03
N MET A 622 27.75 -10.66 8.02
CA MET A 622 27.45 -11.71 9.01
C MET A 622 26.64 -12.89 8.45
N ALA A 623 25.98 -12.73 7.31
CA ALA A 623 25.11 -13.76 6.75
C ALA A 623 25.93 -14.97 6.27
N GLU A 624 25.50 -16.18 6.65
CA GLU A 624 26.08 -17.44 6.20
C GLU A 624 25.06 -18.24 5.39
N LYS A 625 25.49 -19.36 4.79
CA LYS A 625 24.61 -20.23 3.99
C LYS A 625 23.31 -20.57 4.72
N GLY A 626 22.18 -20.31 4.05
CA GLY A 626 20.83 -20.55 4.57
C GLY A 626 20.28 -19.47 5.50
N ASP A 627 21.05 -18.42 5.80
CA ASP A 627 20.53 -17.26 6.52
C ASP A 627 19.67 -16.37 5.61
N ILE A 628 18.84 -15.53 6.24
CA ILE A 628 18.12 -14.47 5.55
C ILE A 628 18.33 -13.15 6.30
N VAL A 629 18.83 -12.15 5.59
CA VAL A 629 18.92 -10.76 6.06
C VAL A 629 17.65 -10.02 5.69
N VAL A 630 17.05 -9.31 6.64
CA VAL A 630 15.85 -8.49 6.45
C VAL A 630 16.19 -7.04 6.75
N VAL A 631 16.14 -6.18 5.73
CA VAL A 631 16.31 -4.74 5.87
C VAL A 631 14.95 -4.07 5.80
N ALA A 632 14.42 -3.65 6.94
CA ALA A 632 13.06 -3.16 7.11
C ALA A 632 12.98 -1.65 7.40
N GLY A 633 11.81 -1.08 7.14
CA GLY A 633 11.43 0.30 7.50
C GLY A 633 11.25 1.22 6.31
N ARG A 634 12.21 1.23 5.37
CA ARG A 634 12.27 2.20 4.27
C ARG A 634 11.79 1.67 2.93
N GLY A 635 11.92 0.37 2.68
CA GLY A 635 11.45 -0.28 1.45
C GLY A 635 11.93 0.40 0.17
N HIS A 636 11.04 1.15 -0.48
CA HIS A 636 11.26 1.82 -1.77
C HIS A 636 11.83 3.24 -1.63
N GLU A 637 11.93 3.77 -0.41
CA GLU A 637 12.43 5.13 -0.19
C GLU A 637 13.92 5.25 -0.52
N THR A 638 14.26 6.24 -1.35
CA THR A 638 15.62 6.50 -1.83
C THR A 638 16.31 7.66 -1.12
N TYR A 639 15.71 8.18 -0.04
CA TYR A 639 16.27 9.28 0.72
C TYR A 639 16.08 9.12 2.23
N GLN A 640 17.00 9.68 3.01
CA GLN A 640 16.91 9.84 4.45
C GLN A 640 16.70 11.33 4.77
N LEU A 641 15.65 11.64 5.53
CA LEU A 641 15.35 13.00 5.99
C LEU A 641 16.08 13.31 7.30
N VAL A 642 17.00 14.28 7.26
CA VAL A 642 17.69 14.84 8.44
C VAL A 642 17.42 16.34 8.50
N GLY A 643 16.65 16.77 9.49
CA GLY A 643 15.99 18.07 9.50
C GLY A 643 15.14 18.25 8.24
N ASN A 644 15.44 19.30 7.47
CA ASN A 644 14.78 19.60 6.19
C ASN A 644 15.58 19.12 4.96
N LYS A 645 16.68 18.36 5.16
CA LYS A 645 17.54 17.90 4.06
C LYS A 645 17.26 16.45 3.71
N LYS A 646 17.01 16.18 2.42
CA LYS A 646 16.98 14.82 1.86
C LYS A 646 18.41 14.41 1.49
N LYS A 647 18.93 13.35 2.09
CA LYS A 647 20.20 12.70 1.73
C LYS A 647 19.92 11.42 0.96
N HIS A 648 20.55 11.20 -0.20
CA HIS A 648 20.38 9.96 -0.97
C HIS A 648 20.84 8.74 -0.17
N ILE A 649 19.99 7.73 -0.10
CA ILE A 649 20.30 6.39 0.41
C ILE A 649 19.14 5.48 0.02
N ASP A 650 19.44 4.40 -0.70
CA ASP A 650 18.46 3.40 -1.11
C ASP A 650 18.90 2.04 -0.56
N ASP A 651 18.10 1.46 0.34
CA ASP A 651 18.45 0.20 1.00
C ASP A 651 18.72 -0.93 -0.01
N ARG A 652 18.11 -0.89 -1.19
CA ARG A 652 18.31 -1.89 -2.26
C ARG A 652 19.66 -1.71 -2.93
N GLU A 653 20.07 -0.47 -3.19
CA GLU A 653 21.40 -0.15 -3.68
C GLU A 653 22.45 -0.56 -2.66
N GLU A 654 22.25 -0.21 -1.38
CA GLU A 654 23.16 -0.55 -0.28
C GLU A 654 23.29 -2.07 -0.08
N CYS A 655 22.18 -2.82 -0.14
CA CYS A 655 22.21 -4.28 -0.06
C CYS A 655 22.94 -4.89 -1.24
N ARG A 656 22.65 -4.43 -2.46
CA ARG A 656 23.30 -4.92 -3.68
C ARG A 656 24.80 -4.67 -3.68
N GLU A 657 25.20 -3.48 -3.25
CA GLU A 657 26.59 -3.10 -3.09
C GLU A 657 27.27 -3.95 -2.00
N ALA A 658 26.63 -4.13 -0.84
CA ALA A 658 27.17 -4.98 0.23
C ALA A 658 27.36 -6.44 -0.19
N LEU A 659 26.46 -6.99 -1.02
CA LEU A 659 26.59 -8.33 -1.59
C LEU A 659 27.81 -8.43 -2.52
N HIS A 660 27.98 -7.48 -3.45
CA HIS A 660 29.14 -7.43 -4.36
C HIS A 660 30.49 -7.43 -3.62
N TYR A 661 30.54 -6.79 -2.45
CA TYR A 661 31.77 -6.65 -1.66
C TYR A 661 31.82 -7.51 -0.39
N VAL A 662 30.95 -8.51 -0.25
CA VAL A 662 30.78 -9.27 1.02
C VAL A 662 32.09 -9.88 1.54
N ASP A 663 32.94 -10.40 0.65
CA ASP A 663 34.23 -11.00 1.04
C ASP A 663 35.26 -9.97 1.51
N GLN A 664 35.17 -8.73 1.02
CA GLN A 664 36.01 -7.62 1.47
C GLN A 664 35.52 -7.10 2.82
N LEU A 665 34.20 -7.00 3.01
CA LEU A 665 33.60 -6.62 4.30
C LEU A 665 33.97 -7.61 5.42
N ARG A 666 33.95 -8.91 5.11
CA ARG A 666 34.42 -9.96 6.04
C ARG A 666 35.91 -9.87 6.34
N ARG A 667 36.76 -9.62 5.33
CA ARG A 667 38.19 -9.39 5.55
C ARG A 667 38.48 -8.17 6.42
N ALA A 668 37.62 -7.15 6.36
CA ALA A 668 37.67 -5.99 7.24
C ALA A 668 37.09 -6.25 8.65
N GLY A 669 36.57 -7.44 8.93
CA GLY A 669 36.04 -7.84 10.24
C GLY A 669 34.62 -7.36 10.56
N MET A 670 33.85 -6.89 9.56
CA MET A 670 32.48 -6.41 9.76
C MET A 670 31.49 -7.50 10.19
N ASP A 671 31.85 -8.76 10.01
CA ASP A 671 31.10 -9.93 10.44
C ASP A 671 31.28 -10.25 11.94
N GLN A 672 32.26 -9.64 12.60
CA GLN A 672 32.59 -9.93 14.00
C GLN A 672 32.41 -8.74 14.93
N ARG A 673 32.67 -7.53 14.43
CA ARG A 673 32.59 -6.29 15.21
C ARG A 673 31.89 -5.23 14.38
N ILE A 674 31.21 -4.32 15.07
CA ILE A 674 30.76 -3.05 14.46
C ILE A 674 31.39 -1.93 15.27
N PRO A 675 31.93 -0.90 14.62
CA PRO A 675 32.42 0.26 15.33
C PRO A 675 31.34 0.89 16.17
N MET A 676 31.73 1.29 17.37
CA MET A 676 30.82 1.92 18.32
C MET A 676 30.20 3.19 17.75
N VAL A 677 28.94 3.44 18.12
CA VAL A 677 28.31 4.75 17.93
C VAL A 677 29.22 5.80 18.55
N VAL A 678 29.83 6.64 17.70
CA VAL A 678 30.74 7.68 18.15
C VAL A 678 29.90 8.79 18.77
N MET A 679 29.74 8.78 20.09
CA MET A 679 29.32 9.97 20.83
C MET A 679 30.28 11.10 20.44
N ARG A 680 29.73 12.22 19.92
CA ARG A 680 30.43 13.31 19.21
C ARG A 680 31.71 13.87 19.88
N GLU A 681 31.98 13.55 21.13
CA GLU A 681 33.17 13.97 21.88
C GLU A 681 34.45 13.18 21.55
N SER A 682 34.39 12.07 20.81
CA SER A 682 35.54 11.16 20.58
C SER A 682 36.13 11.17 19.16
N LEU A 683 35.77 12.15 18.34
CA LEU A 683 36.07 12.21 16.89
C LEU A 683 37.56 12.40 16.50
N MET A 684 38.49 12.63 17.44
CA MET A 684 39.86 13.02 17.08
C MET A 684 40.93 11.90 17.08
N SER A 685 40.64 10.67 17.53
CA SER A 685 41.69 9.63 17.66
C SER A 685 41.49 8.32 16.90
N PHE A 686 40.39 8.12 16.16
CA PHE A 686 40.02 6.80 15.61
C PHE A 686 40.07 6.69 14.07
N HIS A 687 40.69 7.64 13.36
CA HIS A 687 40.28 7.92 11.99
C HIS A 687 41.02 7.18 10.83
N LYS A 688 41.99 6.29 11.08
CA LYS A 688 42.78 5.68 9.97
C LYS A 688 42.34 4.27 9.52
N ASP A 689 41.84 3.41 10.41
CA ASP A 689 41.49 2.02 10.06
C ASP A 689 40.03 1.86 9.60
N MET A 690 39.28 2.96 9.53
CA MET A 690 37.82 2.98 9.45
C MET A 690 37.26 3.52 8.12
N GLU A 691 38.12 4.00 7.21
CA GLU A 691 37.65 4.60 5.94
C GLU A 691 36.83 3.60 5.11
N ALA A 692 37.19 2.31 5.11
CA ALA A 692 36.42 1.25 4.46
C ALA A 692 34.97 1.13 4.98
N TRP A 693 34.71 1.46 6.25
CA TRP A 693 33.38 1.30 6.84
C TRP A 693 32.41 2.38 6.38
N TYR A 694 32.93 3.57 6.10
CA TYR A 694 32.13 4.78 5.82
C TYR A 694 32.21 5.23 4.35
N ALA A 695 33.19 4.78 3.57
CA ALA A 695 33.37 5.18 2.19
C ALA A 695 32.28 4.61 1.24
N PRO A 696 31.89 5.38 0.19
CA PRO A 696 31.31 4.80 -1.02
C PRO A 696 32.28 3.76 -1.57
N THR A 697 31.80 2.59 -1.98
CA THR A 697 32.69 1.42 -2.20
C THR A 697 33.56 1.57 -3.45
N GLU A 698 33.20 2.49 -4.36
CA GLU A 698 34.07 2.95 -5.45
C GLU A 698 35.40 3.58 -4.98
N GLN A 699 35.51 3.97 -3.71
CA GLN A 699 36.71 4.53 -3.09
C GLN A 699 37.43 3.53 -2.16
N MET A 700 37.01 2.27 -2.09
CA MET A 700 37.77 1.24 -1.38
C MET A 700 39.04 0.90 -2.17
N ASP A 701 40.09 1.68 -1.93
CA ASP A 701 41.38 1.46 -2.57
C ASP A 701 42.00 0.13 -2.11
N THR A 702 42.30 -0.76 -3.07
CA THR A 702 42.93 -2.07 -2.83
C THR A 702 44.30 -1.99 -2.16
N SER A 703 44.87 -0.78 -2.04
CA SER A 703 46.15 -0.50 -1.42
C SER A 703 46.10 -0.41 0.12
N CYS A 704 44.94 -0.17 0.74
CA CYS A 704 44.82 0.07 2.19
C CYS A 704 44.68 -1.20 3.07
N ILE A 705 44.65 -2.40 2.49
CA ILE A 705 44.43 -3.67 3.23
C ILE A 705 45.74 -4.38 3.60
N LEU A 706 46.90 -3.88 3.14
CA LEU A 706 48.20 -4.48 3.39
C LEU A 706 48.96 -3.82 4.55
N ALA A 707 48.39 -3.80 5.75
CA ALA A 707 49.21 -3.56 6.95
C ALA A 707 48.49 -3.96 8.25
N VAL A 708 48.56 -5.22 8.67
CA VAL A 708 48.73 -5.55 10.10
C VAL A 708 49.47 -6.91 10.24
N PRO A 709 50.45 -7.06 11.15
CA PRO A 709 50.91 -8.36 11.65
C PRO A 709 49.86 -9.08 12.50
#